data_AF-A0A9E6NVW4-F1
#
_entry.id   AF-A0A9E6NVW4-F1
#
_cell.length_a   1.000
_cell.length_b   1.000
_cell.length_c   1.000
_cell.angle_alpha   90.00
_cell.angle_beta   90.00
_cell.angle_gamma   90.00
#
_symmetry.space_group_name_H-M   'P 1'
#
loop_
_entity.id
_entity.type
_entity.pdbx_description
1 polymer ?
#
loop_
_entity_poly.entity_id
_entity_poly.type
_entity_poly.pdbx_seq_one_letter_code
_entity_poly.pdbx_strand_id
1 'polypeptide(L)'
;MYKGREYVDVAHGSIVMVGVDPQTGLYRAQLAAERVASGPLLLRDADSGLWHSLKDGDAVTLIDTHQQTLRTDLEITRAKADSDGLLRHEGRLYLSLHTHVYQVMHDVSASTATQKAWRIVNPKDPVATDIANIYRASRSGETRTVRRDEGNRWVYHLPELKSGITDAEAAGLSIDTLRLMYLPFQKAHAELENSTALHNDLWADIKKLPEGSAEKNLKLLNLEVNLLKHVHKQADFVESLLLNKNWLIRAKAKGLFKQELRTFRIERAEFLNRLMATMDLRFKPTSAKVDADSCRKMIPHLNKKLRFIQEREVLLAEIKKADPGAEPILEKIRQQVPSAERIDFNKLTLYIHLFAGAPDHSPNATMPSLSSVDLVTSDLNKIPQHHQPMALLLSLDQIRSDKSRFEALLTTDIDTARAEYLREALTLIDPLEQRIENRLSEILESIGRDRELPNIDHDIDFDFLPPQPDTSENARPVPPRKIFRIRQHGTYRVMVGDMETTQDGNIIVKVQDPLRPDSPSRYEKRQGEWLPVRPPITSTPRPQLVAEANRLLADVEQHVAKARVDEARKTNPTDIVEDLSKETERLNEQARRLESHEDADTEILDLAARLRSAGGSLDAHGQSVLVRMYKNREVLDIMRLNYLMDADEVSVSKTVDRKPSGKGKGKSFLDVYSITDRADDAPLWEAHFHYDQHNAAPLSFTTRGGHLKTLEQSRRGIESQRRDEQAGLPHVAIWRQTFDGKTASKIFALASEAGVPSRPE
;
A
#
# COMPACT_ATOMS: atom_id res chain seq x y z
N MET A 1 15.94 17.90 -32.55
CA MET A 1 15.24 16.72 -33.10
C MET A 1 14.66 17.08 -34.47
N TYR A 2 14.87 16.26 -35.51
CA TYR A 2 14.34 16.50 -36.86
C TYR A 2 13.86 15.17 -37.48
N LYS A 3 12.62 15.13 -37.99
CA LYS A 3 11.97 13.92 -38.52
C LYS A 3 12.06 12.70 -37.57
N GLY A 4 11.92 12.92 -36.27
CA GLY A 4 11.99 11.86 -35.25
C GLY A 4 13.40 11.32 -34.98
N ARG A 5 14.45 11.96 -35.50
CA ARG A 5 15.86 11.62 -35.26
C ARG A 5 16.54 12.70 -34.44
N GLU A 6 17.41 12.28 -33.53
CA GLU A 6 18.16 13.17 -32.66
C GLU A 6 19.50 13.54 -33.29
N TYR A 7 19.89 14.79 -33.07
CA TYR A 7 21.09 15.39 -33.62
C TYR A 7 21.73 16.26 -32.55
N VAL A 8 23.05 16.27 -32.51
CA VAL A 8 23.83 17.06 -31.56
C VAL A 8 24.90 17.88 -32.27
N ASP A 9 25.21 19.04 -31.71
CA ASP A 9 26.29 19.90 -32.17
C ASP A 9 27.64 19.38 -31.66
N VAL A 10 28.57 19.14 -32.58
CA VAL A 10 29.96 18.79 -32.26
C VAL A 10 30.88 19.95 -32.65
N ALA A 11 32.13 19.92 -32.19
CA ALA A 11 33.10 20.98 -32.48
C ALA A 11 33.23 21.27 -34.00
N HIS A 12 33.56 22.53 -34.33
CA HIS A 12 33.72 23.05 -35.71
C HIS A 12 32.41 23.16 -36.53
N GLY A 13 31.27 23.41 -35.87
CA GLY A 13 30.00 23.73 -36.56
C GLY A 13 29.37 22.55 -37.30
N SER A 14 29.76 21.32 -36.95
CA SER A 14 29.21 20.10 -37.55
C SER A 14 28.07 19.56 -36.68
N ILE A 15 27.07 18.96 -37.32
CA ILE A 15 25.92 18.34 -36.66
C ILE A 15 25.95 16.84 -36.93
N VAL A 16 25.89 16.03 -35.87
CA VAL A 16 25.95 14.56 -35.98
C VAL A 16 24.64 13.97 -35.49
N MET A 17 24.11 12.98 -36.23
CA MET A 17 22.94 12.21 -35.80
C MET A 17 23.35 11.24 -34.69
N VAL A 18 22.52 11.09 -33.67
CA VAL A 18 22.86 10.27 -32.49
C VAL A 18 21.75 9.30 -32.12
N GLY A 19 22.13 8.19 -31.49
CA GLY A 19 21.25 7.25 -30.82
C GLY A 19 21.79 6.88 -29.44
N VAL A 20 20.91 6.49 -28.51
CA VAL A 20 21.32 6.07 -27.16
C VAL A 20 21.90 4.66 -27.19
N ASP A 21 23.09 4.50 -26.62
CA ASP A 21 23.77 3.23 -26.46
C ASP A 21 23.19 2.45 -25.27
N PRO A 22 22.67 1.22 -25.48
CA PRO A 22 21.95 0.49 -24.43
C PRO A 22 22.88 -0.11 -23.36
N GLN A 23 24.20 -0.18 -23.57
CA GLN A 23 25.16 -0.74 -22.61
C GLN A 23 25.72 0.32 -21.65
N THR A 24 25.79 1.57 -22.12
CA THR A 24 26.40 2.69 -21.40
C THR A 24 25.38 3.79 -21.05
N GLY A 25 24.22 3.83 -21.69
CA GLY A 25 23.22 4.88 -21.55
C GLY A 25 23.62 6.22 -22.17
N LEU A 26 24.78 6.28 -22.85
CA LEU A 26 25.33 7.48 -23.47
C LEU A 26 24.88 7.62 -24.92
N TYR A 27 24.98 8.82 -25.47
CA TYR A 27 24.75 9.03 -26.89
C TYR A 27 25.91 8.51 -27.73
N ARG A 28 25.59 7.93 -28.88
CA ARG A 28 26.53 7.42 -29.86
C ARG A 28 26.25 8.03 -31.22
N ALA A 29 27.30 8.43 -31.95
CA ALA A 29 27.15 8.88 -33.32
C ALA A 29 26.56 7.76 -34.20
N GLN A 30 25.63 8.11 -35.06
CA GLN A 30 24.87 7.19 -35.91
C GLN A 30 24.84 7.72 -37.34
N LEU A 31 25.07 6.86 -38.33
CA LEU A 31 24.86 7.21 -39.73
C LEU A 31 23.38 7.09 -40.10
N ALA A 32 22.91 7.91 -41.05
CA ALA A 32 21.50 7.95 -41.45
C ALA A 32 20.92 6.60 -41.97
N ALA A 33 21.81 5.70 -42.42
CA ALA A 33 21.50 4.36 -42.92
C ALA A 33 21.55 3.27 -41.84
N GLU A 34 22.08 3.57 -40.65
CA GLU A 34 22.23 2.62 -39.56
C GLU A 34 20.96 2.54 -38.71
N ARG A 35 20.56 1.32 -38.33
CA ARG A 35 19.42 1.09 -37.43
C ARG A 35 19.83 1.05 -35.95
N VAL A 36 21.10 0.76 -35.69
CA VAL A 36 21.74 0.76 -34.36
C VAL A 36 22.99 1.60 -34.49
N ALA A 37 23.20 2.56 -33.59
CA ALA A 37 24.36 3.44 -33.64
C ALA A 37 25.66 2.64 -33.45
N SER A 38 26.62 2.81 -34.37
CA SER A 38 27.94 2.15 -34.33
C SER A 38 29.12 3.12 -34.25
N GLY A 39 28.88 4.43 -34.34
CA GLY A 39 29.92 5.45 -34.24
C GLY A 39 30.50 5.60 -32.82
N PRO A 40 31.38 6.60 -32.58
CA PRO A 40 31.92 6.86 -31.25
C PRO A 40 30.84 7.25 -30.23
N LEU A 41 31.07 6.91 -28.96
CA LEU A 41 30.30 7.48 -27.85
C LEU A 41 30.62 8.97 -27.74
N LEU A 42 29.61 9.74 -27.38
CA LEU A 42 29.68 11.18 -27.27
C LEU A 42 29.36 11.62 -25.85
N LEU A 43 30.16 12.56 -25.35
CA LEU A 43 29.95 13.22 -24.07
C LEU A 43 29.66 14.69 -24.32
N ARG A 44 28.67 15.24 -23.62
CA ARG A 44 28.37 16.67 -23.68
C ARG A 44 29.24 17.43 -22.70
N ASP A 45 29.92 18.44 -23.21
CA ASP A 45 30.68 19.39 -22.42
C ASP A 45 29.72 20.40 -21.77
N ALA A 46 29.73 20.50 -20.44
CA ALA A 46 28.81 21.36 -19.69
C ALA A 46 29.00 22.87 -19.98
N ASP A 47 30.24 23.30 -20.24
CA ASP A 47 30.61 24.72 -20.35
C ASP A 47 30.37 25.25 -21.77
N SER A 48 30.76 24.49 -22.79
CA SER A 48 30.56 24.84 -24.19
C SER A 48 29.22 24.37 -24.76
N GLY A 49 28.58 23.39 -24.12
CA GLY A 49 27.35 22.75 -24.59
C GLY A 49 27.53 21.82 -25.79
N LEU A 50 28.76 21.67 -26.30
CA LEU A 50 29.13 20.86 -27.47
C LEU A 50 29.40 19.41 -27.09
N TRP A 51 29.18 18.50 -28.03
CA TRP A 51 29.45 17.08 -27.85
C TRP A 51 30.81 16.69 -28.43
N HIS A 52 31.57 15.89 -27.69
CA HIS A 52 32.88 15.39 -28.08
C HIS A 52 32.96 13.86 -27.99
N SER A 53 33.84 13.27 -28.79
CA SER A 53 34.07 11.81 -28.78
C SER A 53 34.71 11.39 -27.46
N LEU A 54 34.10 10.41 -26.80
CA LEU A 54 34.62 9.75 -25.60
C LEU A 54 35.34 8.46 -25.99
N LYS A 55 36.56 8.25 -25.48
CA LYS A 55 37.40 7.08 -25.71
C LYS A 55 37.64 6.30 -24.40
N ASP A 56 37.92 5.00 -24.50
CA ASP A 56 38.33 4.22 -23.33
C ASP A 56 39.64 4.78 -22.79
N GLY A 57 39.74 4.90 -21.46
CA GLY A 57 40.92 5.47 -20.81
C GLY A 57 40.91 7.00 -20.70
N ASP A 58 39.90 7.70 -21.24
CA ASP A 58 39.72 9.12 -21.00
C ASP A 58 39.48 9.38 -19.50
N ALA A 59 40.07 10.46 -18.98
CA ALA A 59 39.93 10.83 -17.58
C ALA A 59 38.47 11.15 -17.23
N VAL A 60 38.03 10.70 -16.06
CA VAL A 60 36.69 11.03 -15.58
C VAL A 60 36.68 12.50 -15.14
N THR A 61 36.01 13.38 -15.90
CA THR A 61 35.98 14.83 -15.65
C THR A 61 34.65 15.30 -15.06
N LEU A 62 34.67 16.40 -14.31
CA LEU A 62 33.47 17.06 -13.75
C LEU A 62 32.59 17.76 -14.81
N ILE A 63 33.06 17.80 -16.06
CA ILE A 63 32.43 18.52 -17.18
C ILE A 63 31.32 17.65 -17.84
N ASP A 64 31.19 16.39 -17.41
CA ASP A 64 30.07 15.49 -17.75
C ASP A 64 28.78 15.96 -17.05
N THR A 65 27.88 16.63 -17.79
CA THR A 65 26.57 17.06 -17.27
C THR A 65 25.76 15.92 -16.62
N HIS A 66 25.97 14.68 -17.06
CA HIS A 66 25.26 13.53 -16.50
C HIS A 66 25.91 12.96 -15.22
N GLN A 67 27.12 13.36 -14.85
CA GLN A 67 27.62 13.01 -13.50
C GLN A 67 26.91 13.82 -12.43
N GLN A 68 26.39 15.00 -12.74
CA GLN A 68 25.67 15.82 -11.77
C GLN A 68 24.43 15.11 -11.22
N THR A 69 23.72 14.33 -12.04
CA THR A 69 22.53 13.56 -11.63
C THR A 69 22.88 12.33 -10.78
N LEU A 70 24.14 11.89 -10.78
CA LEU A 70 24.63 10.72 -10.05
C LEU A 70 25.32 11.06 -8.72
N ARG A 71 25.41 12.36 -8.38
CA ARG A 71 26.03 12.84 -7.14
C ARG A 71 25.24 12.38 -5.92
N THR A 72 25.98 12.06 -4.87
CA THR A 72 25.41 11.85 -3.52
C THR A 72 25.59 13.12 -2.69
N ASP A 73 24.63 13.42 -1.81
CA ASP A 73 24.72 14.49 -0.80
C ASP A 73 25.61 14.11 0.41
N LEU A 74 26.44 13.06 0.27
CA LEU A 74 27.22 12.48 1.35
C LEU A 74 28.60 13.15 1.47
N GLU A 75 28.87 13.79 2.61
CA GLU A 75 30.21 14.31 2.93
C GLU A 75 31.03 13.27 3.69
N ILE A 76 32.11 12.77 3.07
CA ILE A 76 33.03 11.81 3.70
C ILE A 76 34.37 12.50 3.98
N THR A 77 34.51 13.13 5.14
CA THR A 77 35.70 13.95 5.46
C THR A 77 36.88 13.17 6.04
N ARG A 78 36.74 11.87 6.38
CA ARG A 78 37.78 11.09 7.10
C ARG A 78 37.89 9.58 6.76
N ALA A 79 37.21 9.07 5.74
CA ALA A 79 37.33 7.64 5.39
C ALA A 79 38.59 7.36 4.55
N LYS A 80 39.34 6.33 4.91
CA LYS A 80 40.50 5.87 4.14
C LYS A 80 40.02 4.97 3.00
N ALA A 81 40.45 5.26 1.78
CA ALA A 81 40.16 4.40 0.64
C ALA A 81 40.84 3.03 0.79
N ASP A 82 40.19 1.99 0.32
CA ASP A 82 40.73 0.63 0.27
C ASP A 82 41.79 0.47 -0.84
N SER A 83 42.27 -0.75 -1.05
CA SER A 83 43.27 -1.07 -2.08
C SER A 83 42.79 -0.84 -3.52
N ASP A 84 41.48 -0.82 -3.75
CA ASP A 84 40.88 -0.48 -5.04
C ASP A 84 40.61 1.04 -5.16
N GLY A 85 40.92 1.80 -4.10
CA GLY A 85 40.73 3.24 -4.03
C GLY A 85 39.27 3.66 -3.83
N LEU A 86 38.46 2.81 -3.20
CA LEU A 86 37.05 3.03 -2.86
C LEU A 86 36.85 3.29 -1.37
N LEU A 87 35.80 4.03 -1.03
CA LEU A 87 35.36 4.36 0.32
C LEU A 87 34.17 3.46 0.69
N ARG A 88 34.14 2.97 1.92
CA ARG A 88 33.03 2.15 2.44
C ARG A 88 32.26 2.92 3.51
N HIS A 89 30.94 2.99 3.35
CA HIS A 89 30.03 3.63 4.32
C HIS A 89 28.70 2.87 4.33
N GLU A 90 28.22 2.50 5.52
CA GLU A 90 26.96 1.74 5.72
C GLU A 90 26.81 0.48 4.83
N GLY A 91 27.91 -0.24 4.63
CA GLY A 91 27.93 -1.45 3.81
C GLY A 91 27.92 -1.21 2.29
N ARG A 92 27.84 0.05 1.85
CA ARG A 92 27.93 0.47 0.44
C ARG A 92 29.35 0.91 0.05
N LEU A 93 29.63 0.90 -1.25
CA LEU A 93 30.88 1.36 -1.83
C LEU A 93 30.69 2.70 -2.54
N TYR A 94 31.68 3.57 -2.38
CA TYR A 94 31.71 4.90 -2.97
C TYR A 94 33.08 5.18 -3.56
N LEU A 95 33.15 6.04 -4.56
CA LEU A 95 34.40 6.64 -5.00
C LEU A 95 34.34 8.16 -4.86
N SER A 96 35.51 8.77 -4.68
CA SER A 96 35.65 10.23 -4.63
C SER A 96 36.26 10.73 -5.94
N LEU A 97 35.60 11.72 -6.55
CA LEU A 97 36.10 12.46 -7.70
C LEU A 97 36.06 13.94 -7.33
N HIS A 98 37.24 14.56 -7.28
CA HIS A 98 37.40 15.95 -6.85
C HIS A 98 36.78 16.20 -5.47
N THR A 99 35.77 17.07 -5.37
CA THR A 99 35.07 17.43 -4.12
C THR A 99 33.78 16.63 -3.90
N HIS A 100 33.44 15.67 -4.77
CA HIS A 100 32.16 14.96 -4.73
C HIS A 100 32.34 13.45 -4.54
N VAL A 101 31.33 12.84 -3.90
CA VAL A 101 31.26 11.39 -3.66
C VAL A 101 30.17 10.78 -4.53
N TYR A 102 30.44 9.59 -5.04
CA TYR A 102 29.57 8.84 -5.94
C TYR A 102 29.43 7.41 -5.46
N GLN A 103 28.19 6.90 -5.40
CA GLN A 103 27.97 5.49 -5.09
C GLN A 103 28.40 4.62 -6.27
N VAL A 104 29.03 3.48 -5.97
CA VAL A 104 29.49 2.54 -7.01
C VAL A 104 29.11 1.10 -6.78
N MET A 105 29.01 0.38 -7.89
CA MET A 105 28.76 -1.05 -7.96
C MET A 105 29.88 -1.74 -8.73
N HIS A 106 30.35 -2.89 -8.26
CA HIS A 106 31.36 -3.71 -8.93
C HIS A 106 30.78 -4.33 -10.19
N ASP A 107 31.31 -3.98 -11.36
CA ASP A 107 30.92 -4.60 -12.62
C ASP A 107 31.80 -5.82 -12.87
N VAL A 108 31.37 -6.95 -12.31
CA VAL A 108 32.07 -8.24 -12.45
C VAL A 108 32.18 -8.64 -13.92
N SER A 109 31.19 -8.27 -14.75
CA SER A 109 31.14 -8.65 -16.16
C SER A 109 32.10 -7.86 -17.05
N ALA A 110 32.43 -6.62 -16.63
CA ALA A 110 33.40 -5.75 -17.28
C ALA A 110 34.80 -5.83 -16.62
N SER A 111 34.94 -6.53 -15.49
CA SER A 111 36.22 -6.71 -14.81
C SER A 111 37.05 -7.84 -15.43
N THR A 112 38.37 -7.67 -15.43
CA THR A 112 39.34 -8.71 -15.80
C THR A 112 40.12 -9.18 -14.58
N ALA A 113 40.96 -10.21 -14.74
CA ALA A 113 41.78 -10.75 -13.64
C ALA A 113 42.79 -9.71 -13.07
N THR A 114 43.18 -8.72 -13.87
CA THR A 114 44.18 -7.70 -13.50
C THR A 114 43.58 -6.32 -13.33
N GLN A 115 42.34 -6.09 -13.76
CA GLN A 115 41.72 -4.77 -13.73
C GLN A 115 40.23 -4.85 -13.38
N LYS A 116 39.85 -4.22 -12.26
CA LYS A 116 38.45 -4.14 -11.84
C LYS A 116 37.75 -2.96 -12.52
N ALA A 117 36.52 -3.21 -12.94
CA ALA A 117 35.59 -2.22 -13.46
C ALA A 117 34.47 -1.96 -12.45
N TRP A 118 34.05 -0.71 -12.36
CA TRP A 118 33.04 -0.23 -11.43
C TRP A 118 32.00 0.60 -12.18
N ARG A 119 30.78 0.69 -11.64
CA ARG A 119 29.68 1.48 -12.19
C ARG A 119 29.29 2.52 -11.17
N ILE A 120 29.49 3.79 -11.49
CA ILE A 120 28.87 4.91 -10.76
C ILE A 120 27.37 4.83 -11.01
N VAL A 121 26.57 4.94 -9.96
CA VAL A 121 25.11 4.77 -10.02
C VAL A 121 24.40 5.90 -9.28
N ASN A 122 23.16 6.20 -9.68
CA ASN A 122 22.30 7.05 -8.89
C ASN A 122 21.79 6.27 -7.67
N PRO A 123 22.00 6.74 -6.41
CA PRO A 123 21.53 6.05 -5.21
C PRO A 123 20.03 5.76 -5.17
N LYS A 124 19.23 6.54 -5.91
CA LYS A 124 17.76 6.40 -5.98
C LYS A 124 17.33 5.31 -6.96
N ASP A 125 18.22 4.86 -7.84
CA ASP A 125 17.87 3.88 -8.86
C ASP A 125 17.90 2.44 -8.35
N PRO A 126 17.04 1.54 -8.86
CA PRO A 126 17.03 0.12 -8.49
C PRO A 126 18.41 -0.56 -8.59
N VAL A 127 19.24 -0.16 -9.55
CA VAL A 127 20.60 -0.69 -9.73
C VAL A 127 21.51 -0.43 -8.51
N ALA A 128 21.28 0.66 -7.77
CA ALA A 128 22.09 1.05 -6.60
C ALA A 128 21.76 0.28 -5.31
N THR A 129 20.79 -0.64 -5.35
CA THR A 129 20.29 -1.31 -4.15
C THR A 129 21.01 -2.64 -3.83
N ASP A 130 21.88 -3.15 -4.71
CA ASP A 130 22.52 -4.46 -4.55
C ASP A 130 23.41 -4.56 -3.30
N ILE A 131 23.08 -5.49 -2.40
CA ILE A 131 23.73 -5.62 -1.08
C ILE A 131 25.18 -6.11 -1.14
N ALA A 132 25.56 -6.79 -2.24
CA ALA A 132 26.93 -7.23 -2.45
C ALA A 132 27.78 -6.13 -3.13
N ASN A 133 27.18 -4.97 -3.41
CA ASN A 133 27.72 -3.92 -4.25
C ASN A 133 28.14 -4.46 -5.63
N ILE A 134 27.31 -5.32 -6.24
CA ILE A 134 27.55 -5.87 -7.58
C ILE A 134 26.59 -5.21 -8.57
N TYR A 135 27.12 -4.73 -9.68
CA TYR A 135 26.34 -4.16 -10.77
C TYR A 135 25.57 -5.25 -11.52
N ARG A 136 24.32 -4.98 -11.86
CA ARG A 136 23.42 -5.87 -12.59
C ARG A 136 22.70 -5.07 -13.67
N ALA A 137 22.99 -5.34 -14.95
CA ALA A 137 22.39 -4.58 -16.05
C ALA A 137 20.88 -4.83 -16.20
N SER A 138 20.38 -5.94 -15.63
CA SER A 138 18.93 -6.19 -15.48
C SER A 138 18.19 -5.24 -14.54
N ARG A 139 18.88 -4.45 -13.72
CA ARG A 139 18.26 -3.41 -12.88
C ARG A 139 18.33 -2.07 -13.58
N SER A 140 17.19 -1.41 -13.72
CA SER A 140 17.12 -0.08 -14.32
C SER A 140 17.88 0.94 -13.48
N GLY A 141 18.54 1.88 -14.15
CA GLY A 141 19.19 3.03 -13.53
C GLY A 141 20.24 3.64 -14.43
N GLU A 142 20.50 4.94 -14.25
CA GLU A 142 21.58 5.63 -14.94
C GLU A 142 22.92 5.21 -14.32
N THR A 143 23.87 4.77 -15.16
CA THR A 143 25.19 4.33 -14.68
C THR A 143 26.35 4.81 -15.54
N ARG A 144 27.56 4.89 -14.97
CA ARG A 144 28.81 5.16 -15.70
C ARG A 144 29.89 4.16 -15.33
N THR A 145 30.45 3.47 -16.32
CA THR A 145 31.52 2.50 -16.08
C THR A 145 32.87 3.20 -15.97
N VAL A 146 33.64 2.87 -14.94
CA VAL A 146 34.94 3.44 -14.64
C VAL A 146 35.92 2.37 -14.18
N ARG A 147 37.21 2.64 -14.33
CA ARG A 147 38.31 1.81 -13.83
C ARG A 147 39.47 2.69 -13.36
N ARG A 148 40.40 2.10 -12.61
CA ARG A 148 41.71 2.74 -12.31
C ARG A 148 42.67 2.49 -13.47
N ASP A 149 43.35 3.54 -13.93
CA ASP A 149 44.49 3.44 -14.86
C ASP A 149 45.80 3.10 -14.11
N GLU A 150 46.90 2.89 -14.86
CA GLU A 150 48.22 2.57 -14.29
C GLU A 150 48.78 3.68 -13.38
N GLY A 151 48.31 4.92 -13.56
CA GLY A 151 48.65 6.07 -12.72
C GLY A 151 47.73 6.24 -11.52
N ASN A 152 46.89 5.25 -11.19
CA ASN A 152 45.86 5.31 -10.17
C ASN A 152 44.85 6.45 -10.37
N ARG A 153 44.56 6.87 -11.59
CA ARG A 153 43.49 7.83 -11.88
C ARG A 153 42.21 7.10 -12.28
N TRP A 154 41.07 7.70 -11.97
CA TRP A 154 39.79 7.20 -12.47
C TRP A 154 39.62 7.59 -13.94
N VAL A 155 39.47 6.59 -14.79
CA VAL A 155 39.22 6.74 -16.23
C VAL A 155 37.93 6.04 -16.60
N TYR A 156 37.25 6.51 -17.65
CA TYR A 156 36.10 5.82 -18.20
C TYR A 156 36.53 4.46 -18.72
N HIS A 157 35.72 3.45 -18.41
CA HIS A 157 35.88 2.11 -18.97
C HIS A 157 34.79 1.88 -20.01
N LEU A 158 35.14 1.95 -21.29
CA LEU A 158 34.23 1.62 -22.37
C LEU A 158 34.53 0.18 -22.76
N PRO A 159 33.80 -0.83 -22.23
CA PRO A 159 33.96 -2.18 -22.73
C PRO A 159 33.76 -2.15 -24.25
N GLU A 160 34.62 -2.87 -24.98
CA GLU A 160 34.37 -3.14 -26.40
C GLU A 160 32.94 -3.62 -26.51
N LEU A 161 32.18 -3.07 -27.46
CA LEU A 161 30.81 -3.49 -27.68
C LEU A 161 30.86 -5.02 -27.72
N LYS A 162 30.28 -5.70 -26.73
CA LYS A 162 29.80 -7.06 -26.95
C LYS A 162 28.63 -6.90 -27.90
N SER A 163 28.94 -6.57 -29.16
CA SER A 163 28.07 -6.76 -30.29
C SER A 163 27.73 -8.23 -30.23
N GLY A 164 26.57 -8.55 -29.68
CA GLY A 164 25.94 -9.81 -30.02
C GLY A 164 25.99 -9.90 -31.53
N ILE A 165 26.44 -11.04 -32.04
CA ILE A 165 26.56 -11.29 -33.47
C ILE A 165 25.30 -10.76 -34.16
N THR A 166 25.47 -9.81 -35.09
CA THR A 166 24.35 -9.19 -35.78
C THR A 166 23.55 -10.24 -36.55
N ASP A 167 22.30 -9.96 -36.88
CA ASP A 167 21.49 -10.87 -37.69
C ASP A 167 22.14 -11.22 -39.05
N ALA A 168 22.97 -10.34 -39.58
CA ALA A 168 23.74 -10.56 -40.81
C ALA A 168 24.92 -11.52 -40.57
N GLU A 169 25.71 -11.30 -39.51
CA GLU A 169 26.84 -12.16 -39.16
C GLU A 169 26.36 -13.55 -38.71
N ALA A 170 25.26 -13.63 -37.97
CA ALA A 170 24.66 -14.89 -37.53
C ALA A 170 24.02 -15.67 -38.69
N ALA A 171 23.82 -15.05 -39.86
CA ALA A 171 23.33 -15.74 -41.06
C ALA A 171 24.45 -16.51 -41.77
N GLY A 172 25.70 -16.08 -41.59
CA GLY A 172 26.88 -16.69 -42.19
C GLY A 172 27.52 -17.81 -41.35
N LEU A 173 27.03 -18.07 -40.13
CA LEU A 173 27.61 -19.07 -39.23
C LEU A 173 27.05 -20.47 -39.51
N SER A 174 27.94 -21.48 -39.50
CA SER A 174 27.54 -22.87 -39.59
C SER A 174 26.84 -23.33 -38.30
N ILE A 175 26.03 -24.39 -38.39
CA ILE A 175 25.37 -25.01 -37.23
C ILE A 175 26.41 -25.48 -36.20
N ASP A 176 27.59 -25.94 -36.64
CA ASP A 176 28.66 -26.38 -35.76
C ASP A 176 29.30 -25.20 -34.98
N THR A 177 29.48 -24.05 -35.63
CA THR A 177 29.94 -22.83 -34.95
C THR A 177 28.91 -22.34 -33.93
N LEU A 178 27.61 -22.37 -34.27
CA LEU A 178 26.54 -22.01 -33.34
C LEU A 178 26.46 -22.97 -32.14
N ARG A 179 26.75 -24.26 -32.34
CA ARG A 179 26.87 -25.25 -31.24
C ARG A 179 28.05 -24.95 -30.32
N LEU A 180 29.23 -24.63 -30.88
CA LEU A 180 30.41 -24.25 -30.08
C LEU A 180 30.15 -22.98 -29.26
N MET A 181 29.50 -21.98 -29.85
CA MET A 181 29.08 -20.78 -29.13
C MET A 181 28.05 -21.03 -28.02
N TYR A 182 27.28 -22.12 -28.12
CA TYR A 182 26.28 -22.49 -27.11
C TYR A 182 26.88 -23.21 -25.89
N LEU A 183 28.10 -23.76 -25.98
CA LEU A 183 28.76 -24.49 -24.88
C LEU A 183 28.81 -23.73 -23.55
N PRO A 184 29.14 -22.42 -23.49
CA PRO A 184 29.14 -21.67 -22.22
C PRO A 184 27.76 -21.62 -21.56
N PHE A 185 26.68 -21.58 -22.36
CA PHE A 185 25.30 -21.59 -21.84
C PHE A 185 24.93 -22.96 -21.29
N GLN A 186 25.35 -24.05 -21.96
CA GLN A 186 25.17 -25.41 -21.42
C GLN A 186 25.90 -25.59 -20.10
N LYS A 187 27.14 -25.10 -20.00
CA LYS A 187 27.90 -25.14 -18.75
C LYS A 187 27.20 -24.35 -17.63
N ALA A 188 26.77 -23.12 -17.91
CA ALA A 188 26.06 -22.30 -16.94
C ALA A 188 24.73 -22.95 -16.50
N HIS A 189 24.02 -23.60 -17.42
CA HIS A 189 22.82 -24.37 -17.10
C HIS A 189 23.12 -25.58 -16.21
N ALA A 190 24.15 -26.37 -16.52
CA ALA A 190 24.57 -27.50 -15.69
C ALA A 190 24.99 -27.05 -14.27
N GLU A 191 25.61 -25.87 -14.13
CA GLU A 191 25.91 -25.28 -12.82
C GLU A 191 24.65 -24.91 -12.03
N LEU A 192 23.57 -24.50 -12.71
CA LEU A 192 22.26 -24.28 -12.09
C LEU A 192 21.63 -25.61 -11.65
N GLU A 193 21.66 -26.64 -12.50
CA GLU A 193 21.16 -27.98 -12.16
C GLU A 193 21.88 -28.56 -10.93
N ASN A 194 23.22 -28.47 -10.89
CA ASN A 194 24.01 -28.88 -9.73
C ASN A 194 23.64 -28.09 -8.47
N SER A 195 23.38 -26.79 -8.60
CA SER A 195 22.94 -25.97 -7.48
C SER A 195 21.53 -26.36 -6.99
N THR A 196 20.64 -26.78 -7.88
CA THR A 196 19.31 -27.31 -7.54
C THR A 196 19.40 -28.64 -6.81
N ALA A 197 20.27 -29.55 -7.27
CA ALA A 197 20.52 -30.82 -6.60
C ALA A 197 21.03 -30.59 -5.16
N LEU A 198 22.01 -29.70 -4.99
CA LEU A 198 22.53 -29.34 -3.68
C LEU A 198 21.45 -28.73 -2.76
N HIS A 199 20.56 -27.88 -3.31
CA HIS A 199 19.41 -27.37 -2.56
C HIS A 199 18.51 -28.51 -2.05
N ASN A 200 18.17 -29.48 -2.91
CA ASN A 200 17.32 -30.60 -2.56
C ASN A 200 17.94 -31.47 -1.46
N ASP A 201 19.25 -31.76 -1.56
CA ASP A 201 19.98 -32.54 -0.56
C ASP A 201 20.00 -31.84 0.81
N LEU A 202 20.33 -30.54 0.82
CA LEU A 202 20.31 -29.72 2.04
C LEU A 202 18.92 -29.69 2.66
N TRP A 203 17.87 -29.53 1.85
CA TRP A 203 16.49 -29.51 2.32
C TRP A 203 16.03 -30.84 2.89
N ALA A 204 16.39 -31.96 2.25
CA ALA A 204 16.11 -33.31 2.73
C ALA A 204 16.76 -33.59 4.10
N ASP A 205 17.97 -33.08 4.32
CA ASP A 205 18.65 -33.15 5.60
C ASP A 205 17.98 -32.29 6.68
N ILE A 206 17.62 -31.05 6.36
CA ILE A 206 16.97 -30.12 7.30
C ILE A 206 15.66 -30.69 7.83
N LYS A 207 14.89 -31.39 6.99
CA LYS A 207 13.62 -32.03 7.38
C LYS A 207 13.76 -33.09 8.46
N LYS A 208 14.91 -33.76 8.55
CA LYS A 208 15.19 -34.82 9.54
C LYS A 208 15.53 -34.26 10.91
N LEU A 209 15.87 -32.97 11.00
CA LEU A 209 16.35 -32.34 12.22
C LEU A 209 15.20 -31.76 13.07
N PRO A 210 15.29 -31.84 14.42
CA PRO A 210 14.30 -31.24 15.32
C PRO A 210 14.17 -29.73 15.12
N GLU A 211 12.93 -29.23 15.16
CA GLU A 211 12.63 -27.79 15.16
C GLU A 211 13.38 -27.06 16.28
N GLY A 212 13.93 -25.88 15.97
CA GLY A 212 14.65 -25.03 16.93
C GLY A 212 16.06 -25.50 17.32
N SER A 213 16.54 -26.66 16.83
CA SER A 213 17.91 -27.13 17.11
C SER A 213 18.99 -26.24 16.46
N ALA A 214 20.13 -26.07 17.14
CA ALA A 214 21.26 -25.28 16.63
C ALA A 214 21.79 -25.82 15.28
N GLU A 215 21.82 -27.15 15.13
CA GLU A 215 22.22 -27.83 13.89
C GLU A 215 21.25 -27.50 12.74
N LYS A 216 19.94 -27.53 12.99
CA LYS A 216 18.94 -27.15 11.98
C LYS A 216 19.09 -25.70 11.55
N ASN A 217 19.32 -24.79 12.50
CA ASN A 217 19.54 -23.37 12.21
C ASN A 217 20.79 -23.14 11.35
N LEU A 218 21.89 -23.87 11.61
CA LEU A 218 23.10 -23.80 10.79
C LEU A 218 22.88 -24.33 9.37
N LYS A 219 22.18 -25.47 9.22
CA LYS A 219 21.83 -25.99 7.88
C LYS A 219 20.88 -25.07 7.12
N LEU A 220 19.91 -24.43 7.80
CA LEU A 220 19.04 -23.41 7.21
C LEU A 220 19.83 -22.18 6.72
N LEU A 221 20.84 -21.74 7.46
CA LEU A 221 21.74 -20.67 7.01
C LEU A 221 22.49 -21.06 5.73
N ASN A 222 23.03 -22.28 5.67
CA ASN A 222 23.72 -22.78 4.47
C ASN A 222 22.77 -22.88 3.27
N LEU A 223 21.53 -23.32 3.51
CA LEU A 223 20.48 -23.35 2.48
C LEU A 223 20.13 -21.95 1.97
N GLU A 224 19.96 -20.97 2.87
CA GLU A 224 19.70 -19.57 2.48
C GLU A 224 20.84 -19.01 1.62
N VAL A 225 22.10 -19.26 2.02
CA VAL A 225 23.28 -18.83 1.25
C VAL A 225 23.33 -19.50 -0.12
N ASN A 226 23.02 -20.80 -0.20
CA ASN A 226 22.93 -21.52 -1.46
C ASN A 226 21.83 -20.92 -2.37
N LEU A 227 20.64 -20.68 -1.82
CA LEU A 227 19.51 -20.08 -2.54
C LEU A 227 19.82 -18.67 -3.05
N LEU A 228 20.47 -17.82 -2.24
CA LEU A 228 20.92 -16.49 -2.67
C LEU A 228 21.89 -16.57 -3.86
N LYS A 229 22.86 -17.49 -3.79
CA LYS A 229 23.80 -17.73 -4.91
C LYS A 229 23.07 -18.28 -6.14
N HIS A 230 22.10 -19.17 -5.94
CA HIS A 230 21.33 -19.77 -7.02
C HIS A 230 20.50 -18.72 -7.77
N VAL A 231 19.71 -17.92 -7.06
CA VAL A 231 18.91 -16.82 -7.64
C VAL A 231 19.80 -15.83 -8.38
N HIS A 232 20.99 -15.52 -7.85
CA HIS A 232 21.97 -14.69 -8.55
C HIS A 232 22.44 -15.34 -9.87
N LYS A 233 22.82 -16.62 -9.85
CA LYS A 233 23.23 -17.34 -11.07
C LYS A 233 22.10 -17.40 -12.10
N GLN A 234 20.86 -17.58 -11.67
CA GLN A 234 19.69 -17.58 -12.56
C GLN A 234 19.50 -16.21 -13.22
N ALA A 235 19.68 -15.11 -12.47
CA ALA A 235 19.60 -13.76 -13.02
C ALA A 235 20.66 -13.55 -14.11
N ASP A 236 21.92 -13.88 -13.82
CA ASP A 236 23.04 -13.72 -14.76
C ASP A 236 22.85 -14.59 -16.01
N PHE A 237 22.34 -15.81 -15.84
CA PHE A 237 22.07 -16.73 -16.93
C PHE A 237 20.96 -16.20 -17.86
N VAL A 238 19.84 -15.75 -17.30
CA VAL A 238 18.73 -15.15 -18.09
C VAL A 238 19.19 -13.90 -18.82
N GLU A 239 19.97 -13.04 -18.17
CA GLU A 239 20.55 -11.84 -18.78
C GLU A 239 21.46 -12.20 -19.97
N SER A 240 22.33 -13.19 -19.81
CA SER A 240 23.18 -13.70 -20.88
C SER A 240 22.37 -14.23 -22.07
N LEU A 241 21.27 -14.94 -21.84
CA LEU A 241 20.37 -15.40 -22.91
C LEU A 241 19.71 -14.23 -23.66
N LEU A 242 19.32 -13.17 -22.95
CA LEU A 242 18.70 -11.99 -23.57
C LEU A 242 19.70 -11.21 -24.43
N LEU A 243 20.92 -11.00 -23.94
CA LEU A 243 21.99 -10.35 -24.69
C LEU A 243 22.36 -11.09 -25.98
N ASN A 244 22.19 -12.42 -25.99
CA ASN A 244 22.53 -13.31 -27.10
C ASN A 244 21.31 -13.81 -27.89
N LYS A 245 20.14 -13.20 -27.68
CA LYS A 245 18.84 -13.67 -28.19
C LYS A 245 18.84 -13.94 -29.71
N ASN A 246 19.44 -13.06 -30.51
CA ASN A 246 19.29 -13.10 -31.97
C ASN A 246 19.87 -14.37 -32.60
N TRP A 247 21.10 -14.74 -32.24
CA TRP A 247 21.72 -15.97 -32.75
C TRP A 247 21.22 -17.22 -32.01
N LEU A 248 20.87 -17.11 -30.72
CA LEU A 248 20.29 -18.24 -29.96
C LEU A 248 18.94 -18.69 -30.53
N ILE A 249 18.11 -17.77 -31.05
CA ILE A 249 16.87 -18.12 -31.76
C ILE A 249 17.15 -18.94 -33.02
N ARG A 250 18.30 -18.74 -33.69
CA ARG A 250 18.69 -19.49 -34.89
C ARG A 250 19.33 -20.82 -34.57
N ALA A 251 20.16 -20.85 -33.52
CA ALA A 251 20.79 -22.07 -33.03
C ALA A 251 19.77 -23.09 -32.51
N LYS A 252 18.58 -22.63 -32.11
CA LYS A 252 17.50 -23.45 -31.56
C LYS A 252 16.33 -23.58 -32.53
N ALA A 253 15.61 -24.69 -32.46
CA ALA A 253 14.40 -24.90 -33.25
C ALA A 253 13.37 -23.78 -33.00
N LYS A 254 12.58 -23.44 -34.02
CA LYS A 254 11.61 -22.33 -33.98
C LYS A 254 10.68 -22.45 -32.76
N GLY A 255 10.72 -21.46 -31.86
CA GLY A 255 9.89 -21.38 -30.66
C GLY A 255 10.52 -21.94 -29.38
N LEU A 256 11.55 -22.79 -29.47
CA LEU A 256 12.19 -23.44 -28.31
C LEU A 256 12.85 -22.42 -27.37
N PHE A 257 13.56 -21.43 -27.93
CA PHE A 257 14.20 -20.37 -27.13
C PHE A 257 13.18 -19.60 -26.27
N LYS A 258 12.01 -19.28 -26.83
CA LYS A 258 10.96 -18.54 -26.10
C LYS A 258 10.40 -19.41 -24.97
N GLN A 259 10.24 -20.71 -25.20
CA GLN A 259 9.77 -21.66 -24.20
C GLN A 259 10.78 -21.82 -23.05
N GLU A 260 12.06 -22.04 -23.35
CA GLU A 260 13.09 -22.18 -22.31
C GLU A 260 13.29 -20.90 -21.51
N LEU A 261 13.33 -19.72 -22.17
CA LEU A 261 13.41 -18.44 -21.47
C LEU A 261 12.23 -18.24 -20.52
N ARG A 262 11.03 -18.67 -20.91
CA ARG A 262 9.86 -18.68 -20.02
C ARG A 262 10.09 -19.63 -18.84
N THR A 263 10.56 -20.86 -19.08
CA THR A 263 10.86 -21.84 -18.04
C THR A 263 11.85 -21.29 -17.02
N PHE A 264 13.00 -20.74 -17.46
CA PHE A 264 14.01 -20.18 -16.56
C PHE A 264 13.49 -19.00 -15.74
N ARG A 265 12.61 -18.17 -16.31
CA ARG A 265 11.96 -17.08 -15.58
C ARG A 265 10.97 -17.60 -14.53
N ILE A 266 10.20 -18.65 -14.84
CA ILE A 266 9.30 -19.29 -13.86
C ILE A 266 10.11 -19.92 -12.73
N GLU A 267 11.15 -20.68 -13.05
CA GLU A 267 12.04 -21.31 -12.06
C GLU A 267 12.67 -20.26 -11.13
N ARG A 268 13.13 -19.12 -11.67
CA ARG A 268 13.66 -18.03 -10.84
C ARG A 268 12.61 -17.47 -9.88
N ALA A 269 11.36 -17.32 -10.32
CA ALA A 269 10.27 -16.87 -9.44
C ALA A 269 10.00 -17.87 -8.30
N GLU A 270 10.03 -19.18 -8.59
CA GLU A 270 9.91 -20.22 -7.56
C GLU A 270 11.07 -20.21 -6.57
N PHE A 271 12.31 -20.05 -7.06
CA PHE A 271 13.49 -20.01 -6.19
C PHE A 271 13.53 -18.75 -5.30
N LEU A 272 13.01 -17.61 -5.77
CA LEU A 272 12.76 -16.44 -4.91
C LEU A 272 11.76 -16.76 -3.79
N ASN A 273 10.68 -17.49 -4.07
CA ASN A 273 9.73 -17.94 -3.05
C ASN A 273 10.38 -18.91 -2.04
N ARG A 274 11.16 -19.89 -2.52
CA ARG A 274 11.90 -20.83 -1.65
C ARG A 274 12.89 -20.11 -0.74
N LEU A 275 13.57 -19.09 -1.27
CA LEU A 275 14.45 -18.22 -0.49
C LEU A 275 13.68 -17.52 0.64
N MET A 276 12.55 -16.88 0.32
CA MET A 276 11.72 -16.21 1.33
C MET A 276 11.20 -17.17 2.39
N ALA A 277 10.74 -18.36 2.00
CA ALA A 277 10.29 -19.40 2.94
C ALA A 277 11.44 -19.90 3.85
N THR A 278 12.64 -20.09 3.29
CA THR A 278 13.83 -20.47 4.07
C THR A 278 14.23 -19.38 5.06
N MET A 279 14.17 -18.12 4.64
CA MET A 279 14.40 -16.97 5.53
C MET A 279 13.41 -16.96 6.70
N ASP A 280 12.12 -17.22 6.45
CA ASP A 280 11.10 -17.29 7.50
C ASP A 280 11.38 -18.41 8.50
N LEU A 281 11.72 -19.61 8.01
CA LEU A 281 12.07 -20.74 8.88
C LEU A 281 13.28 -20.43 9.76
N ARG A 282 14.29 -19.77 9.20
CA ARG A 282 15.48 -19.34 9.95
C ARG A 282 15.16 -18.25 10.98
N PHE A 283 14.21 -17.37 10.68
CA PHE A 283 13.83 -16.26 11.55
C PHE A 283 12.87 -16.67 12.67
N LYS A 284 12.07 -17.72 12.47
CA LYS A 284 11.05 -18.22 13.41
C LYS A 284 11.50 -18.32 14.88
N PRO A 285 12.72 -18.81 15.22
CA PRO A 285 13.17 -18.85 16.61
C PRO A 285 13.34 -17.46 17.24
N THR A 286 13.72 -16.46 16.45
CA THR A 286 13.87 -15.06 16.89
C THR A 286 12.53 -14.38 17.14
N SER A 287 11.45 -14.84 16.50
CA SER A 287 10.10 -14.28 16.63
C SER A 287 9.19 -15.05 17.60
N ALA A 288 9.74 -15.93 18.44
CA ALA A 288 8.94 -16.76 19.35
C ALA A 288 8.22 -15.96 20.45
N LYS A 289 8.69 -14.75 20.75
CA LYS A 289 8.03 -13.78 21.63
C LYS A 289 7.86 -12.46 20.88
N VAL A 290 6.74 -11.77 21.10
CA VAL A 290 6.49 -10.42 20.57
C VAL A 290 6.90 -9.41 21.64
N ASP A 291 8.18 -9.05 21.66
CA ASP A 291 8.72 -8.00 22.51
C ASP A 291 9.36 -6.90 21.64
N ALA A 292 9.79 -5.79 22.24
CA ALA A 292 10.33 -4.67 21.48
C ALA A 292 11.60 -5.02 20.69
N ASP A 293 12.44 -5.93 21.18
CA ASP A 293 13.66 -6.34 20.50
C ASP A 293 13.36 -7.26 19.30
N SER A 294 12.46 -8.22 19.48
CA SER A 294 12.02 -9.09 18.40
C SER A 294 11.28 -8.32 17.30
N CYS A 295 10.47 -7.32 17.68
CA CYS A 295 9.82 -6.41 16.72
C CYS A 295 10.84 -5.65 15.87
N ARG A 296 11.87 -5.04 16.51
CA ARG A 296 12.94 -4.34 15.81
C ARG A 296 13.75 -5.24 14.88
N LYS A 297 13.93 -6.52 15.23
CA LYS A 297 14.60 -7.52 14.37
C LYS A 297 13.73 -7.99 13.22
N MET A 298 12.41 -8.04 13.41
CA MET A 298 11.45 -8.48 12.40
C MET A 298 11.31 -7.47 11.27
N ILE A 299 11.37 -6.16 11.55
CA ILE A 299 11.22 -5.11 10.53
C ILE A 299 12.26 -5.26 9.38
N PRO A 300 13.59 -5.36 9.64
CA PRO A 300 14.58 -5.60 8.59
C PRO A 300 14.36 -6.91 7.81
N HIS A 301 13.89 -7.97 8.48
CA HIS A 301 13.54 -9.24 7.84
C HIS A 301 12.39 -9.05 6.83
N LEU A 302 11.31 -8.40 7.25
CA LEU A 302 10.16 -8.07 6.39
C LEU A 302 10.57 -7.14 5.23
N ASN A 303 11.43 -6.14 5.48
CA ASN A 303 11.98 -5.28 4.42
C ASN A 303 12.83 -6.07 3.41
N LYS A 304 13.58 -7.09 3.84
CA LYS A 304 14.30 -8.00 2.93
C LYS A 304 13.34 -8.84 2.09
N LYS A 305 12.27 -9.36 2.69
CA LYS A 305 11.22 -10.10 1.96
C LYS A 305 10.50 -9.23 0.94
N LEU A 306 10.10 -8.01 1.32
CA LEU A 306 9.41 -7.09 0.41
C LEU A 306 10.22 -6.82 -0.86
N ARG A 307 11.55 -6.67 -0.74
CA ARG A 307 12.45 -6.53 -1.90
C ARG A 307 12.42 -7.74 -2.83
N PHE A 308 12.41 -8.96 -2.29
CA PHE A 308 12.30 -10.16 -3.12
C PHE A 308 10.92 -10.34 -3.75
N ILE A 309 9.85 -9.92 -3.06
CA ILE A 309 8.50 -9.87 -3.63
C ILE A 309 8.48 -8.88 -4.82
N GLN A 310 9.05 -7.68 -4.66
CA GLN A 310 9.15 -6.69 -5.74
C GLN A 310 9.96 -7.23 -6.94
N GLU A 311 11.12 -7.85 -6.69
CA GLU A 311 11.91 -8.50 -7.75
C GLU A 311 11.12 -9.59 -8.48
N ARG A 312 10.38 -10.42 -7.73
CA ARG A 312 9.50 -11.45 -8.29
C ARG A 312 8.37 -10.83 -9.12
N GLU A 313 7.69 -9.79 -8.65
CA GLU A 313 6.57 -9.18 -9.39
C GLU A 313 7.02 -8.57 -10.72
N VAL A 314 8.20 -7.95 -10.78
CA VAL A 314 8.80 -7.49 -12.05
C VAL A 314 8.97 -8.67 -13.01
N LEU A 315 9.52 -9.78 -12.53
CA LEU A 315 9.71 -11.00 -13.30
C LEU A 315 8.39 -11.62 -13.79
N LEU A 316 7.37 -11.70 -12.92
CA LEU A 316 6.05 -12.21 -13.28
C LEU A 316 5.37 -11.32 -14.32
N ALA A 317 5.51 -9.99 -14.22
CA ALA A 317 5.00 -9.05 -15.21
C ALA A 317 5.67 -9.23 -16.59
N GLU A 318 6.98 -9.49 -16.63
CA GLU A 318 7.69 -9.82 -17.87
C GLU A 318 7.19 -11.13 -18.50
N ILE A 319 6.91 -12.15 -17.69
CA ILE A 319 6.36 -13.43 -18.17
C ILE A 319 4.96 -13.20 -18.74
N LYS A 320 4.08 -12.51 -17.99
CA LYS A 320 2.71 -12.18 -18.42
C LYS A 320 2.69 -11.39 -19.73
N LYS A 321 3.60 -10.42 -19.88
CA LYS A 321 3.74 -9.63 -21.12
C LYS A 321 4.14 -10.51 -22.31
N ALA A 322 4.98 -11.51 -22.09
CA ALA A 322 5.45 -12.41 -23.16
C ALA A 322 4.46 -13.55 -23.50
N ASP A 323 3.65 -13.95 -22.52
CA ASP A 323 2.65 -15.01 -22.59
C ASP A 323 1.48 -14.73 -21.62
N PRO A 324 0.42 -14.04 -22.10
CA PRO A 324 -0.76 -13.75 -21.29
C PRO A 324 -1.48 -15.01 -20.77
N GLY A 325 -1.32 -16.17 -21.44
CA GLY A 325 -1.90 -17.44 -21.00
C GLY A 325 -1.23 -18.03 -19.77
N ALA A 326 -0.10 -17.48 -19.31
CA ALA A 326 0.60 -17.94 -18.12
C ALA A 326 -0.08 -17.51 -16.80
N GLU A 327 -1.06 -16.60 -16.82
CA GLU A 327 -1.68 -16.00 -15.61
C GLU A 327 -2.06 -17.03 -14.53
N PRO A 328 -2.71 -18.17 -14.83
CA PRO A 328 -3.09 -19.13 -13.79
C PRO A 328 -1.89 -19.73 -13.04
N ILE A 329 -0.75 -19.89 -13.71
CA ILE A 329 0.49 -20.39 -13.11
C ILE A 329 1.15 -19.28 -12.29
N LEU A 330 1.17 -18.05 -12.81
CA LEU A 330 1.75 -16.90 -12.09
C LEU A 330 1.00 -16.64 -10.78
N GLU A 331 -0.33 -16.79 -10.79
CA GLU A 331 -1.15 -16.62 -9.59
C GLU A 331 -0.87 -17.70 -8.54
N LYS A 332 -0.70 -18.97 -8.95
CA LYS A 332 -0.24 -20.04 -8.05
C LYS A 332 1.12 -19.71 -7.44
N ILE A 333 2.06 -19.16 -8.21
CA ILE A 333 3.38 -18.75 -7.71
C ILE A 333 3.24 -17.60 -6.70
N ARG A 334 2.36 -16.61 -6.94
CA ARG A 334 2.13 -15.51 -5.99
C ARG A 334 1.64 -16.01 -4.64
N GLN A 335 0.71 -16.98 -4.65
CA GLN A 335 0.06 -17.53 -3.45
C GLN A 335 0.98 -18.35 -2.55
N GLN A 336 2.17 -18.76 -3.02
CA GLN A 336 3.13 -19.54 -2.22
C GLN A 336 3.75 -18.76 -1.05
N VAL A 337 3.67 -17.42 -1.07
CA VAL A 337 4.17 -16.55 0.01
C VAL A 337 3.19 -15.40 0.25
N PRO A 338 3.23 -14.74 1.42
CA PRO A 338 2.39 -13.57 1.68
C PRO A 338 2.57 -12.46 0.62
N SER A 339 1.49 -11.75 0.31
CA SER A 339 1.52 -10.61 -0.61
C SER A 339 2.32 -9.43 -0.04
N ALA A 340 2.70 -8.47 -0.88
CA ALA A 340 3.32 -7.23 -0.43
C ALA A 340 2.44 -6.50 0.59
N GLU A 341 1.12 -6.46 0.36
CA GLU A 341 0.18 -5.84 1.30
C GLU A 341 0.20 -6.54 2.66
N ARG A 342 0.28 -7.87 2.67
CA ARG A 342 0.35 -8.62 3.93
C ARG A 342 1.63 -8.33 4.70
N ILE A 343 2.76 -8.15 3.98
CA ILE A 343 4.03 -7.78 4.59
C ILE A 343 3.96 -6.35 5.18
N ASP A 344 3.38 -5.40 4.44
CA ASP A 344 3.22 -4.02 4.90
C ASP A 344 2.24 -3.92 6.09
N PHE A 345 1.15 -4.69 6.09
CA PHE A 345 0.27 -4.81 7.25
C PHE A 345 1.01 -5.36 8.48
N ASN A 346 1.80 -6.43 8.32
CA ASN A 346 2.59 -6.96 9.42
C ASN A 346 3.59 -5.91 9.95
N LYS A 347 4.22 -5.12 9.07
CA LYS A 347 5.09 -4.01 9.49
C LYS A 347 4.32 -2.94 10.27
N LEU A 348 3.14 -2.54 9.78
CA LEU A 348 2.28 -1.58 10.46
C LEU A 348 2.00 -2.04 11.89
N THR A 349 1.56 -3.29 12.08
CA THR A 349 1.32 -3.87 13.42
C THR A 349 2.55 -3.80 14.31
N LEU A 350 3.76 -4.07 13.78
CA LEU A 350 5.00 -3.96 14.54
C LEU A 350 5.34 -2.52 14.95
N TYR A 351 5.15 -1.55 14.05
CA TYR A 351 5.38 -0.14 14.36
C TYR A 351 4.38 0.36 15.41
N ILE A 352 3.11 -0.04 15.32
CA ILE A 352 2.10 0.28 16.35
C ILE A 352 2.47 -0.39 17.69
N HIS A 353 2.93 -1.64 17.69
CA HIS A 353 3.38 -2.30 18.90
C HIS A 353 4.59 -1.61 19.55
N LEU A 354 5.57 -1.18 18.74
CA LEU A 354 6.75 -0.42 19.20
C LEU A 354 6.38 0.97 19.70
N PHE A 355 5.42 1.63 19.05
CA PHE A 355 4.89 2.91 19.48
C PHE A 355 4.13 2.79 20.80
N ALA A 356 3.27 1.78 20.95
CA ALA A 356 2.43 1.58 22.13
C ALA A 356 3.26 1.33 23.40
N GLY A 357 4.32 0.51 23.28
CA GLY A 357 5.21 0.16 24.39
C GLY A 357 4.52 -0.74 25.43
N ALA A 358 4.64 -2.07 25.26
CA ALA A 358 3.84 -3.10 25.96
C ALA A 358 2.32 -2.95 25.71
N PRO A 359 1.59 -4.02 25.31
CA PRO A 359 0.26 -3.89 24.71
C PRO A 359 -0.89 -3.62 25.69
N ASP A 360 -0.59 -3.13 26.89
CA ASP A 360 -1.61 -2.66 27.82
C ASP A 360 -1.45 -1.15 27.98
N HIS A 361 -2.57 -0.44 28.16
CA HIS A 361 -2.68 0.95 28.61
C HIS A 361 -2.62 2.05 27.51
N SER A 362 -3.68 2.11 26.68
CA SER A 362 -4.42 3.32 26.22
C SER A 362 -4.81 3.23 24.72
N PRO A 363 -6.10 3.44 24.34
CA PRO A 363 -6.52 3.50 22.94
C PRO A 363 -5.74 4.52 22.10
N ASN A 364 -5.23 5.58 22.74
CA ASN A 364 -4.45 6.63 22.06
C ASN A 364 -3.08 6.14 21.60
N ALA A 365 -2.58 5.06 22.19
CA ALA A 365 -1.29 4.47 21.85
C ALA A 365 -1.41 3.28 20.88
N THR A 366 -2.64 2.84 20.56
CA THR A 366 -2.92 1.70 19.69
C THR A 366 -3.64 2.14 18.41
N MET A 367 -3.87 1.18 17.50
CA MET A 367 -4.60 1.37 16.25
C MET A 367 -5.79 0.40 16.20
N PRO A 368 -6.94 0.77 16.79
CA PRO A 368 -8.12 -0.08 16.79
C PRO A 368 -8.59 -0.50 15.38
N SER A 369 -8.26 0.27 14.34
CA SER A 369 -8.62 -0.07 12.95
C SER A 369 -7.77 -1.21 12.35
N LEU A 370 -6.77 -1.76 13.05
CA LEU A 370 -5.95 -2.87 12.54
C LEU A 370 -6.76 -4.10 12.13
N SER A 371 -7.89 -4.39 12.80
CA SER A 371 -8.81 -5.47 12.39
C SER A 371 -9.50 -5.17 11.06
N SER A 372 -9.82 -3.90 10.78
CA SER A 372 -10.35 -3.44 9.50
C SER A 372 -9.26 -3.49 8.41
N VAL A 373 -8.02 -3.15 8.73
CA VAL A 373 -6.89 -3.32 7.79
C VAL A 373 -6.65 -4.79 7.46
N ASP A 374 -6.70 -5.68 8.47
CA ASP A 374 -6.59 -7.12 8.30
C ASP A 374 -7.68 -7.65 7.35
N LEU A 375 -8.92 -7.21 7.55
CA LEU A 375 -10.05 -7.52 6.67
C LEU A 375 -9.77 -7.11 5.23
N VAL A 376 -9.38 -5.85 4.99
CA VAL A 376 -9.15 -5.31 3.65
C VAL A 376 -8.00 -6.05 2.94
N THR A 377 -6.95 -6.39 3.67
CA THR A 377 -5.74 -7.03 3.10
C THR A 377 -5.87 -8.54 2.92
N SER A 378 -6.82 -9.19 3.61
CA SER A 378 -6.85 -10.67 3.72
C SER A 378 -8.16 -11.31 3.26
N ASP A 379 -9.30 -10.73 3.67
CA ASP A 379 -10.61 -11.38 3.60
C ASP A 379 -11.59 -10.70 2.67
N LEU A 380 -11.32 -9.45 2.26
CA LEU A 380 -12.22 -8.68 1.41
C LEU A 380 -12.61 -9.40 0.11
N ASN A 381 -11.68 -10.14 -0.50
CA ASN A 381 -11.95 -10.92 -1.71
C ASN A 381 -12.90 -12.12 -1.48
N LYS A 382 -13.11 -12.53 -0.23
CA LYS A 382 -14.04 -13.59 0.18
C LYS A 382 -15.43 -13.05 0.48
N ILE A 383 -15.57 -11.73 0.62
CA ILE A 383 -16.86 -11.07 0.86
C ILE A 383 -17.63 -10.97 -0.46
N PRO A 384 -18.94 -11.30 -0.48
CA PRO A 384 -19.79 -11.08 -1.65
C PRO A 384 -19.69 -9.64 -2.15
N GLN A 385 -19.52 -9.46 -3.47
CA GLN A 385 -19.21 -8.16 -4.08
C GLN A 385 -20.17 -7.03 -3.67
N HIS A 386 -21.45 -7.33 -3.46
CA HIS A 386 -22.43 -6.35 -3.01
C HIS A 386 -22.18 -5.84 -1.59
N HIS A 387 -21.60 -6.61 -0.66
CA HIS A 387 -21.28 -6.14 0.70
C HIS A 387 -19.92 -5.42 0.79
N GLN A 388 -19.07 -5.50 -0.25
CA GLN A 388 -17.73 -4.91 -0.22
C GLN A 388 -17.71 -3.37 -0.05
N PRO A 389 -18.59 -2.57 -0.70
CA PRO A 389 -18.59 -1.11 -0.53
C PRO A 389 -18.74 -0.70 0.92
N MET A 390 -19.72 -1.24 1.64
CA MET A 390 -19.96 -0.88 3.04
C MET A 390 -18.80 -1.29 3.96
N ALA A 391 -18.23 -2.49 3.75
CA ALA A 391 -17.05 -2.92 4.50
C ALA A 391 -15.84 -1.99 4.28
N LEU A 392 -15.61 -1.59 3.04
CA LEU A 392 -14.52 -0.68 2.66
C LEU A 392 -14.75 0.74 3.21
N LEU A 393 -15.97 1.25 3.16
CA LEU A 393 -16.33 2.58 3.67
C LEU A 393 -16.08 2.69 5.18
N LEU A 394 -16.64 1.76 5.95
CA LEU A 394 -16.47 1.73 7.41
C LEU A 394 -15.02 1.46 7.82
N SER A 395 -14.27 0.69 7.02
CA SER A 395 -12.83 0.49 7.25
C SER A 395 -12.04 1.77 7.01
N LEU A 396 -12.35 2.49 5.91
CA LEU A 396 -11.66 3.73 5.54
C LEU A 396 -11.86 4.82 6.59
N ASP A 397 -13.08 4.97 7.11
CA ASP A 397 -13.37 5.96 8.15
C ASP A 397 -12.54 5.71 9.42
N GLN A 398 -12.49 4.47 9.90
CA GLN A 398 -11.71 4.09 11.07
C GLN A 398 -10.20 4.29 10.87
N ILE A 399 -9.67 3.92 9.69
CA ILE A 399 -8.24 4.10 9.37
C ILE A 399 -7.89 5.59 9.42
N ARG A 400 -8.78 6.46 8.94
CA ARG A 400 -8.57 7.92 8.96
C ARG A 400 -8.66 8.53 10.34
N SER A 401 -9.56 8.03 11.17
CA SER A 401 -9.62 8.39 12.59
C SER A 401 -8.28 8.11 13.26
N ASP A 402 -7.77 6.88 13.11
CA ASP A 402 -6.48 6.48 13.67
C ASP A 402 -5.32 7.31 13.11
N LYS A 403 -5.32 7.57 11.79
CA LYS A 403 -4.33 8.44 11.14
C LYS A 403 -4.34 9.86 11.71
N SER A 404 -5.51 10.49 11.78
CA SER A 404 -5.66 11.87 12.28
C SER A 404 -5.17 11.97 13.73
N ARG A 405 -5.50 10.97 14.55
CA ARG A 405 -5.01 10.86 15.93
C ARG A 405 -3.48 10.73 15.99
N PHE A 406 -2.88 9.90 15.14
CA PHE A 406 -1.43 9.75 15.06
C PHE A 406 -0.72 11.02 14.56
N GLU A 407 -1.29 11.72 13.59
CA GLU A 407 -0.78 13.02 13.14
C GLU A 407 -0.83 14.06 14.28
N ALA A 408 -1.92 14.10 15.06
CA ALA A 408 -2.03 14.98 16.22
C ALA A 408 -0.96 14.65 17.29
N LEU A 409 -0.69 13.36 17.55
CA LEU A 409 0.34 12.93 18.49
C LEU A 409 1.75 13.34 18.07
N LEU A 410 2.05 13.41 16.76
CA LEU A 410 3.32 13.94 16.26
C LEU A 410 3.52 15.44 16.57
N THR A 411 2.45 16.18 16.87
CA THR A 411 2.55 17.62 17.24
C THR A 411 2.80 17.85 18.73
N THR A 412 2.71 16.80 19.53
CA THR A 412 2.97 16.81 20.98
C THR A 412 4.43 16.46 21.30
N ASP A 413 4.86 16.74 22.53
CA ASP A 413 6.19 16.36 23.03
C ASP A 413 6.26 14.85 23.28
N ILE A 414 6.63 14.09 22.25
CA ILE A 414 6.88 12.65 22.31
C ILE A 414 8.35 12.34 22.03
N ASP A 415 8.82 11.25 22.63
CA ASP A 415 10.18 10.74 22.42
C ASP A 415 10.50 10.55 20.92
N THR A 416 11.75 10.85 20.54
CA THR A 416 12.19 10.83 19.13
C THR A 416 12.02 9.45 18.49
N ALA A 417 12.32 8.37 19.21
CA ALA A 417 12.17 7.01 18.68
C ALA A 417 10.69 6.64 18.50
N ARG A 418 9.82 7.04 19.44
CA ARG A 418 8.36 6.85 19.29
C ARG A 418 7.79 7.66 18.11
N ALA A 419 8.28 8.89 17.91
CA ALA A 419 7.90 9.71 16.77
C ALA A 419 8.30 9.06 15.43
N GLU A 420 9.48 8.44 15.34
CA GLU A 420 9.92 7.71 14.15
C GLU A 420 9.01 6.51 13.83
N TYR A 421 8.66 5.69 14.83
CA TYR A 421 7.72 4.58 14.60
C TYR A 421 6.36 5.06 14.09
N LEU A 422 5.88 6.19 14.59
CA LEU A 422 4.61 6.78 14.17
C LEU A 422 4.67 7.30 12.73
N ARG A 423 5.77 7.94 12.32
CA ARG A 423 5.99 8.36 10.92
C ARG A 423 6.05 7.17 9.96
N GLU A 424 6.71 6.08 10.36
CA GLU A 424 6.75 4.85 9.58
C GLU A 424 5.36 4.21 9.47
N ALA A 425 4.56 4.21 10.55
CA ALA A 425 3.18 3.74 10.52
C ALA A 425 2.32 4.58 9.55
N LEU A 426 2.40 5.91 9.61
CA LEU A 426 1.69 6.81 8.69
C LEU A 426 2.07 6.57 7.22
N THR A 427 3.36 6.34 6.95
CA THR A 427 3.85 6.01 5.60
C THR A 427 3.23 4.72 5.05
N LEU A 428 2.85 3.77 5.92
CA LEU A 428 2.17 2.54 5.52
C LEU A 428 0.64 2.70 5.42
N ILE A 429 0.05 3.68 6.10
CA ILE A 429 -1.38 3.96 6.07
C ILE A 429 -1.79 4.67 4.76
N ASP A 430 -1.01 5.63 4.27
CA ASP A 430 -1.37 6.41 3.07
C ASP A 430 -1.66 5.55 1.83
N PRO A 431 -0.81 4.56 1.45
CA PRO A 431 -1.08 3.72 0.29
C PRO A 431 -2.27 2.79 0.49
N LEU A 432 -2.58 2.44 1.75
CA LEU A 432 -3.75 1.62 2.09
C LEU A 432 -5.04 2.41 1.88
N GLU A 433 -5.10 3.65 2.37
CA GLU A 433 -6.25 4.55 2.14
C GLU A 433 -6.51 4.73 0.65
N GLN A 434 -5.48 5.12 -0.11
CA GLN A 434 -5.62 5.36 -1.55
C GLN A 434 -6.12 4.12 -2.29
N ARG A 435 -5.70 2.93 -1.86
CA ARG A 435 -6.14 1.67 -2.46
C ARG A 435 -7.60 1.36 -2.13
N ILE A 436 -8.03 1.55 -0.88
CA ILE A 436 -9.43 1.40 -0.49
C ILE A 436 -10.30 2.36 -1.29
N GLU A 437 -9.88 3.62 -1.44
CA GLU A 437 -10.58 4.62 -2.24
C GLU A 437 -10.66 4.24 -3.72
N ASN A 438 -9.55 3.79 -4.31
CA ASN A 438 -9.52 3.35 -5.70
C ASN A 438 -10.45 2.17 -5.90
N ARG A 439 -10.43 1.19 -4.98
CA ARG A 439 -11.29 0.02 -5.04
C ARG A 439 -12.77 0.38 -4.87
N LEU A 440 -13.10 1.28 -3.96
CA LEU A 440 -14.46 1.83 -3.81
C LEU A 440 -14.90 2.50 -5.12
N SER A 441 -14.04 3.33 -5.71
CA SER A 441 -14.30 4.00 -6.98
C SER A 441 -14.57 2.98 -8.10
N GLU A 442 -13.73 1.95 -8.23
CA GLU A 442 -13.89 0.87 -9.21
C GLU A 442 -15.21 0.11 -9.01
N ILE A 443 -15.55 -0.27 -7.77
CA ILE A 443 -16.80 -0.98 -7.50
C ILE A 443 -18.00 -0.11 -7.89
N LEU A 444 -17.97 1.16 -7.51
CA LEU A 444 -19.03 2.11 -7.83
C LEU A 444 -19.16 2.37 -9.34
N GLU A 445 -18.03 2.42 -10.07
CA GLU A 445 -18.04 2.49 -11.53
C GLU A 445 -18.60 1.22 -12.18
N SER A 446 -18.38 0.06 -11.56
CA SER A 446 -18.83 -1.24 -12.07
C SER A 446 -20.32 -1.51 -11.82
N ILE A 447 -20.94 -0.80 -10.88
CA ILE A 447 -22.38 -0.87 -10.61
C ILE A 447 -23.09 -0.12 -11.74
N GLY A 448 -23.48 -0.88 -12.78
CA GLY A 448 -24.26 -0.39 -13.90
C GLY A 448 -25.65 0.11 -13.49
N ARG A 449 -26.32 0.78 -14.43
CA ARG A 449 -27.60 1.54 -14.30
C ARG A 449 -28.79 0.83 -13.61
N ASP A 450 -28.68 -0.46 -13.31
CA ASP A 450 -29.77 -1.32 -12.83
C ASP A 450 -29.51 -1.93 -11.44
N ARG A 451 -28.45 -1.53 -10.73
CA ARG A 451 -28.12 -2.09 -9.40
C ARG A 451 -28.04 -1.00 -8.33
N GLU A 452 -28.76 -1.21 -7.24
CA GLU A 452 -28.70 -0.37 -6.05
C GLU A 452 -27.45 -0.71 -5.22
N LEU A 453 -26.82 0.31 -4.64
CA LEU A 453 -25.82 0.12 -3.60
C LEU A 453 -26.50 -0.36 -2.30
N PRO A 454 -25.79 -1.11 -1.45
CA PRO A 454 -26.29 -1.46 -0.12
C PRO A 454 -26.50 -0.21 0.74
N ASN A 455 -27.50 -0.25 1.61
CA ASN A 455 -27.73 0.79 2.61
C ASN A 455 -26.54 0.96 3.57
N ILE A 456 -26.31 2.17 4.08
CA ILE A 456 -25.35 2.38 5.18
C ILE A 456 -25.79 1.66 6.46
N ASP A 457 -27.11 1.55 6.67
CA ASP A 457 -27.71 0.74 7.74
C ASP A 457 -27.94 -0.72 7.33
N HIS A 458 -27.41 -1.14 6.17
CA HIS A 458 -27.45 -2.54 5.81
C HIS A 458 -26.66 -3.30 6.86
N ASP A 459 -27.36 -4.17 7.60
CA ASP A 459 -26.71 -4.97 8.62
C ASP A 459 -25.66 -5.84 7.91
N ILE A 460 -24.40 -5.61 8.24
CA ILE A 460 -23.36 -6.57 7.88
C ILE A 460 -23.49 -7.64 8.95
N ASP A 461 -24.07 -8.77 8.59
CA ASP A 461 -24.13 -9.96 9.44
C ASP A 461 -24.32 -11.19 8.55
N PHE A 462 -23.20 -11.80 8.13
CA PHE A 462 -23.25 -13.04 7.37
C PHE A 462 -22.01 -13.89 7.55
N ASP A 463 -22.16 -15.16 7.18
CA ASP A 463 -21.14 -16.18 7.31
C ASP A 463 -20.39 -16.38 6.00
N PHE A 464 -19.10 -16.68 6.13
CA PHE A 464 -18.31 -17.16 5.01
C PHE A 464 -17.35 -18.24 5.46
N LEU A 465 -17.02 -19.14 4.53
CA LEU A 465 -16.00 -20.15 4.74
C LEU A 465 -14.66 -19.60 4.27
N PRO A 466 -13.66 -19.48 5.15
CA PRO A 466 -12.31 -19.13 4.70
C PRO A 466 -11.74 -20.26 3.81
N PRO A 467 -10.80 -19.94 2.90
CA PRO A 467 -10.07 -20.96 2.14
C PRO A 467 -9.46 -21.98 3.09
N GLN A 468 -9.73 -23.26 2.85
CA GLN A 468 -9.10 -24.33 3.61
C GLN A 468 -7.59 -24.33 3.32
N PRO A 469 -6.72 -24.47 4.33
CA PRO A 469 -5.30 -24.67 4.08
C PRO A 469 -5.10 -25.91 3.21
N ASP A 470 -4.03 -25.92 2.39
CA ASP A 470 -3.68 -27.06 1.54
C ASP A 470 -3.71 -28.36 2.34
N THR A 471 -4.19 -29.43 1.69
CA THR A 471 -4.39 -30.77 2.26
C THR A 471 -3.08 -31.37 2.78
N SER A 472 -2.67 -30.96 3.97
CA SER A 472 -1.78 -31.72 4.84
C SER A 472 -2.63 -32.63 5.72
N GLU A 473 -2.15 -33.83 6.00
CA GLU A 473 -2.90 -34.92 6.65
C GLU A 473 -3.41 -34.60 8.08
N ASN A 474 -3.20 -33.39 8.60
CA ASN A 474 -3.64 -32.95 9.94
C ASN A 474 -4.29 -31.55 9.95
N ALA A 475 -4.77 -31.04 8.81
CA ALA A 475 -5.48 -29.76 8.78
C ALA A 475 -6.81 -29.87 9.56
N ARG A 476 -6.89 -29.22 10.72
CA ARG A 476 -8.17 -29.03 11.43
C ARG A 476 -9.12 -28.23 10.53
N PRO A 477 -10.41 -28.60 10.44
CA PRO A 477 -11.37 -27.80 9.68
C PRO A 477 -11.35 -26.37 10.21
N VAL A 478 -11.16 -25.40 9.32
CA VAL A 478 -11.20 -23.98 9.71
C VAL A 478 -12.63 -23.65 10.13
N PRO A 479 -12.85 -23.10 11.34
CA PRO A 479 -14.19 -22.73 11.78
C PRO A 479 -14.79 -21.70 10.81
N PRO A 480 -16.12 -21.73 10.59
CA PRO A 480 -16.77 -20.73 9.77
C PRO A 480 -16.56 -19.35 10.40
N ARG A 481 -16.26 -18.35 9.56
CA ARG A 481 -16.01 -16.98 9.99
C ARG A 481 -17.26 -16.14 9.76
N LYS A 482 -17.46 -15.17 10.64
CA LYS A 482 -18.54 -14.19 10.55
C LYS A 482 -17.94 -12.82 10.34
N ILE A 483 -18.47 -12.11 9.35
CA ILE A 483 -18.29 -10.66 9.25
C ILE A 483 -19.55 -10.01 9.79
N PHE A 484 -19.34 -9.04 10.67
CA PHE A 484 -20.44 -8.38 11.32
C PHE A 484 -20.11 -6.92 11.62
N ARG A 485 -21.15 -6.09 11.70
CA ARG A 485 -21.03 -4.70 12.14
C ARG A 485 -21.31 -4.63 13.63
N ILE A 486 -20.46 -3.91 14.36
CA ILE A 486 -20.71 -3.53 15.74
C ILE A 486 -20.95 -2.03 15.81
N ARG A 487 -21.78 -1.60 16.75
CA ARG A 487 -21.78 -0.22 17.23
C ARG A 487 -20.88 -0.18 18.45
N GLN A 488 -19.68 0.39 18.31
CA GLN A 488 -18.74 0.53 19.41
C GLN A 488 -18.48 2.00 19.62
N HIS A 489 -18.64 2.47 20.85
CA HIS A 489 -18.42 3.86 21.20
C HIS A 489 -19.14 4.87 20.28
N GLY A 490 -20.40 4.56 19.91
CA GLY A 490 -21.22 5.46 19.07
C GLY A 490 -20.96 5.39 17.56
N THR A 491 -19.90 4.69 17.12
CA THR A 491 -19.50 4.57 15.71
C THR A 491 -19.70 3.13 15.21
N TYR A 492 -19.87 2.98 13.89
CA TYR A 492 -20.03 1.66 13.28
C TYR A 492 -18.68 1.12 12.83
N ARG A 493 -18.41 -0.13 13.22
CA ARG A 493 -17.15 -0.81 12.90
C ARG A 493 -17.43 -2.18 12.32
N VAL A 494 -16.64 -2.56 11.32
CA VAL A 494 -16.74 -3.89 10.72
C VAL A 494 -15.71 -4.79 11.35
N MET A 495 -16.19 -5.91 11.87
CA MET A 495 -15.39 -6.92 12.54
C MET A 495 -15.49 -8.24 11.79
N VAL A 496 -14.42 -9.02 11.86
CA VAL A 496 -14.39 -10.39 11.36
C VAL A 496 -13.83 -11.29 12.44
N GLY A 497 -14.53 -12.38 12.72
CA GLY A 497 -14.10 -13.32 13.74
C GLY A 497 -14.53 -14.75 13.47
N ASP A 498 -13.94 -15.66 14.23
CA ASP A 498 -14.26 -17.09 14.19
C ASP A 498 -15.53 -17.34 15.01
N MET A 499 -16.46 -18.11 14.46
CA MET A 499 -17.66 -18.49 15.20
C MET A 499 -17.41 -19.65 16.16
N GLU A 500 -17.94 -19.52 17.36
CA GLU A 500 -18.02 -20.56 18.39
C GLU A 500 -19.47 -20.67 18.85
N THR A 501 -20.05 -21.85 18.72
CA THR A 501 -21.35 -22.16 19.34
C THR A 501 -21.10 -22.70 20.74
N THR A 502 -21.67 -22.06 21.76
CA THR A 502 -21.57 -22.53 23.14
C THR A 502 -22.41 -23.80 23.35
N GLN A 503 -22.19 -24.50 24.47
CA GLN A 503 -22.99 -25.68 24.84
C GLN A 503 -24.50 -25.37 24.92
N ASP A 504 -24.85 -24.13 25.26
CA ASP A 504 -26.23 -23.65 25.36
C ASP A 504 -26.83 -23.23 24.01
N GLY A 505 -26.08 -23.39 22.91
CA GLY A 505 -26.53 -23.03 21.55
C GLY A 505 -26.36 -21.56 21.18
N ASN A 506 -25.77 -20.73 22.04
CA ASN A 506 -25.52 -19.31 21.75
C ASN A 506 -24.31 -19.16 20.81
N ILE A 507 -24.40 -18.25 19.84
CA ILE A 507 -23.30 -17.93 18.92
C ILE A 507 -22.44 -16.83 19.53
N ILE A 508 -21.15 -17.14 19.71
CA ILE A 508 -20.11 -16.19 20.09
C ILE A 508 -19.16 -16.02 18.91
N VAL A 509 -18.79 -14.78 18.60
CA VAL A 509 -17.78 -14.48 17.59
C VAL A 509 -16.49 -14.03 18.29
N LYS A 510 -15.40 -14.74 18.01
CA LYS A 510 -14.05 -14.41 18.50
C LYS A 510 -13.32 -13.57 17.47
N VAL A 511 -13.13 -12.29 17.78
CA VAL A 511 -12.37 -11.35 16.96
C VAL A 511 -10.94 -11.30 17.47
N GLN A 512 -9.99 -11.64 16.60
CA GLN A 512 -8.57 -11.60 16.92
C GLN A 512 -8.08 -10.16 17.01
N ASP A 513 -7.25 -9.86 18.00
CA ASP A 513 -6.55 -8.58 18.13
C ASP A 513 -5.17 -8.72 17.46
N PRO A 514 -4.88 -8.01 16.34
CA PRO A 514 -3.58 -8.10 15.67
C PRO A 514 -2.40 -7.68 16.58
N LEU A 515 -2.63 -6.87 17.62
CA LEU A 515 -1.61 -6.49 18.60
C LEU A 515 -1.51 -7.50 19.75
N ARG A 516 -2.59 -8.22 20.07
CA ARG A 516 -2.65 -9.24 21.14
C ARG A 516 -3.33 -10.54 20.66
N PRO A 517 -2.66 -11.35 19.82
CA PRO A 517 -3.26 -12.56 19.25
C PRO A 517 -3.73 -13.59 20.29
N ASP A 518 -3.12 -13.59 21.47
CA ASP A 518 -3.45 -14.52 22.56
C ASP A 518 -4.69 -14.09 23.38
N SER A 519 -5.27 -12.92 23.11
CA SER A 519 -6.38 -12.35 23.87
C SER A 519 -7.49 -11.83 22.94
N PRO A 520 -8.21 -12.73 22.24
CA PRO A 520 -9.29 -12.34 21.33
C PRO A 520 -10.45 -11.71 22.07
N SER A 521 -11.06 -10.70 21.45
CA SER A 521 -12.32 -10.11 21.91
C SER A 521 -13.50 -11.02 21.55
N ARG A 522 -14.50 -11.10 22.41
CA ARG A 522 -15.67 -11.98 22.22
C ARG A 522 -16.92 -11.13 22.06
N TYR A 523 -17.74 -11.44 21.07
CA TYR A 523 -18.99 -10.73 20.79
C TYR A 523 -20.16 -11.70 20.73
N GLU A 524 -21.32 -11.24 21.21
CA GLU A 524 -22.60 -11.97 21.17
C GLU A 524 -23.70 -11.04 20.64
N LYS A 525 -24.66 -11.61 19.91
CA LYS A 525 -25.80 -10.84 19.39
C LYS A 525 -26.86 -10.70 20.48
N ARG A 526 -27.15 -9.48 20.92
CA ARG A 526 -28.20 -9.14 21.90
C ARG A 526 -29.09 -8.04 21.34
N GLN A 527 -30.41 -8.26 21.39
CA GLN A 527 -31.41 -7.29 20.89
C GLN A 527 -31.17 -6.83 19.44
N GLY A 528 -30.64 -7.70 18.59
CA GLY A 528 -30.36 -7.40 17.18
C GLY A 528 -28.98 -6.78 16.91
N GLU A 529 -28.21 -6.42 17.94
CA GLU A 529 -26.88 -5.84 17.80
C GLU A 529 -25.77 -6.77 18.31
N TRP A 530 -24.61 -6.72 17.66
CA TRP A 530 -23.41 -7.42 18.14
C TRP A 530 -22.71 -6.59 19.20
N LEU A 531 -22.64 -7.12 20.43
CA LEU A 531 -22.06 -6.45 21.58
C LEU A 531 -20.94 -7.29 22.20
N PRO A 532 -19.94 -6.67 22.84
CA PRO A 532 -18.94 -7.41 23.60
C PRO A 532 -19.58 -8.31 24.66
N VAL A 533 -19.09 -9.54 24.77
CA VAL A 533 -19.41 -10.46 25.87
C VAL A 533 -18.92 -9.82 27.16
N ARG A 534 -19.82 -9.62 28.12
CA ARG A 534 -19.49 -8.93 29.37
C ARG A 534 -18.58 -9.81 30.23
N PRO A 535 -17.51 -9.25 30.82
CA PRO A 535 -16.72 -9.99 31.79
C PRO A 535 -17.56 -10.31 33.04
N PRO A 536 -17.34 -11.47 33.69
CA PRO A 536 -17.98 -11.79 34.95
C PRO A 536 -17.64 -10.72 36.00
N ILE A 537 -18.62 -10.36 36.83
CA ILE A 537 -18.42 -9.38 37.90
C ILE A 537 -17.48 -10.01 38.93
N THR A 538 -16.35 -9.36 39.15
CA THR A 538 -15.43 -9.75 40.21
C THR A 538 -15.86 -9.08 41.52
N SER A 539 -15.84 -9.81 42.63
CA SER A 539 -16.15 -9.24 43.95
C SER A 539 -15.18 -8.10 44.26
N THR A 540 -15.72 -6.89 44.37
CA THR A 540 -14.96 -5.66 44.62
C THR A 540 -15.55 -4.98 45.86
N PRO A 541 -14.75 -4.56 46.86
CA PRO A 541 -15.26 -3.94 48.06
C PRO A 541 -16.07 -2.66 47.80
N ARG A 542 -17.23 -2.52 48.47
CA ARG A 542 -18.10 -1.33 48.38
C ARG A 542 -17.35 0.02 48.44
N PRO A 543 -16.39 0.27 49.36
CA PRO A 543 -15.70 1.56 49.41
C PRO A 543 -14.93 1.89 48.13
N GLN A 544 -14.37 0.88 47.45
CA GLN A 544 -13.65 1.07 46.19
C GLN A 544 -14.62 1.38 45.05
N LEU A 545 -15.77 0.68 45.00
CA LEU A 545 -16.80 0.96 44.00
C LEU A 545 -17.38 2.37 44.15
N VAL A 546 -17.65 2.81 45.39
CA VAL A 546 -18.16 4.16 45.67
C VAL A 546 -17.11 5.23 45.35
N ALA A 547 -15.84 5.02 45.72
CA ALA A 547 -14.76 5.96 45.40
C ALA A 547 -14.60 6.15 43.88
N GLU A 548 -14.59 5.05 43.12
CA GLU A 548 -14.48 5.10 41.66
C GLU A 548 -15.72 5.73 41.00
N ALA A 549 -16.92 5.43 41.50
CA ALA A 549 -18.15 6.06 41.01
C ALA A 549 -18.14 7.58 41.18
N ASN A 550 -17.74 8.06 42.36
CA ASN A 550 -17.65 9.50 42.63
C ASN A 550 -16.56 10.17 41.76
N ARG A 551 -15.42 9.48 41.54
CA ARG A 551 -14.38 9.96 40.63
C ARG A 551 -14.89 10.10 39.21
N LEU A 552 -15.52 9.06 38.66
CA LEU A 552 -16.07 9.08 37.30
C LEU A 552 -17.13 10.18 37.13
N LEU A 553 -17.99 10.40 38.12
CA LEU A 553 -18.97 11.49 38.11
C LEU A 553 -18.33 12.88 38.12
N ALA A 554 -17.23 13.06 38.86
CA ALA A 554 -16.50 14.33 38.91
C ALA A 554 -15.80 14.65 37.57
N ASP A 555 -15.40 13.63 36.82
CA ASP A 555 -14.67 13.78 35.54
C ASP A 555 -15.60 14.08 34.34
N VAL A 556 -16.92 13.91 34.47
CA VAL A 556 -17.90 14.09 33.38
C VAL A 556 -17.77 15.46 32.68
N GLU A 557 -17.69 16.54 33.46
CA GLU A 557 -17.55 17.90 32.91
C GLU A 557 -16.22 18.11 32.18
N GLN A 558 -15.16 17.45 32.63
CA GLN A 558 -13.87 17.48 31.95
C GLN A 558 -13.95 16.82 30.57
N HIS A 559 -14.67 15.70 30.45
CA HIS A 559 -14.88 15.01 29.17
C HIS A 559 -15.70 15.86 28.19
N VAL A 560 -16.75 16.52 28.68
CA VAL A 560 -17.54 17.47 27.88
C VAL A 560 -16.69 18.67 27.44
N ALA A 561 -15.88 19.24 28.34
CA ALA A 561 -14.99 20.35 28.00
C ALA A 561 -13.94 19.95 26.95
N LYS A 562 -13.37 18.75 27.05
CA LYS A 562 -12.47 18.21 26.03
C LYS A 562 -13.16 18.09 24.67
N ALA A 563 -14.35 17.49 24.63
CA ALA A 563 -15.11 17.33 23.38
C ALA A 563 -15.37 18.68 22.69
N ARG A 564 -15.69 19.74 23.44
CA ARG A 564 -15.86 21.10 22.89
C ARG A 564 -14.57 21.67 22.30
N VAL A 565 -13.43 21.42 22.95
CA VAL A 565 -12.12 21.86 22.44
C VAL A 565 -11.77 21.11 21.15
N ASP A 566 -12.02 19.81 21.10
CA ASP A 566 -11.76 18.99 19.91
C ASP A 566 -12.69 19.36 18.74
N GLU A 567 -13.97 19.63 19.03
CA GLU A 567 -14.92 20.17 18.04
C GLU A 567 -14.42 21.49 17.46
N ALA A 568 -13.96 22.42 18.31
CA ALA A 568 -13.42 23.72 17.86
C ALA A 568 -12.14 23.57 17.03
N ARG A 569 -11.34 22.52 17.26
CA ARG A 569 -10.16 22.16 16.47
C ARG A 569 -10.49 21.44 15.17
N LYS A 570 -11.77 21.18 14.89
CA LYS A 570 -12.23 20.38 13.75
C LYS A 570 -11.63 18.96 13.74
N THR A 571 -11.39 18.38 14.91
CA THR A 571 -11.02 16.96 15.06
C THR A 571 -12.08 16.09 14.38
N ASN A 572 -11.72 14.88 13.91
CA ASN A 572 -12.70 13.99 13.29
C ASN A 572 -13.88 13.75 14.27
N PRO A 573 -15.14 13.97 13.86
CA PRO A 573 -16.30 13.74 14.74
C PRO A 573 -16.39 12.30 15.27
N THR A 574 -15.93 11.31 14.50
CA THR A 574 -15.84 9.90 14.92
C THR A 574 -14.98 9.78 16.19
N ASP A 575 -13.81 10.45 16.25
CA ASP A 575 -12.92 10.42 17.42
C ASP A 575 -13.58 11.02 18.68
N ILE A 576 -14.30 12.13 18.53
CA ILE A 576 -14.95 12.81 19.67
C ILE A 576 -16.06 11.94 20.25
N VAL A 577 -16.85 11.31 19.38
CA VAL A 577 -17.92 10.39 19.78
C VAL A 577 -17.33 9.15 20.44
N GLU A 578 -16.25 8.57 19.89
CA GLU A 578 -15.58 7.41 20.48
C GLU A 578 -15.03 7.73 21.88
N ASP A 579 -14.38 8.88 22.05
CA ASP A 579 -13.87 9.32 23.35
C ASP A 579 -14.98 9.46 24.40
N LEU A 580 -16.11 10.10 24.04
CA LEU A 580 -17.24 10.28 24.96
C LEU A 580 -17.92 8.96 25.29
N SER A 581 -18.23 8.14 24.29
CA SER A 581 -18.92 6.88 24.51
C SER A 581 -18.07 5.84 25.25
N LYS A 582 -16.74 5.90 25.15
CA LYS A 582 -15.85 5.11 26.02
C LYS A 582 -16.03 5.45 27.49
N GLU A 583 -16.18 6.73 27.83
CA GLU A 583 -16.43 7.15 29.20
C GLU A 583 -17.88 6.82 29.63
N THR A 584 -18.85 6.88 28.71
CA THR A 584 -20.19 6.33 28.93
C THR A 584 -20.14 4.84 29.31
N GLU A 585 -19.36 4.03 28.59
CA GLU A 585 -19.19 2.60 28.91
C GLU A 585 -18.58 2.37 30.30
N ARG A 586 -17.60 3.20 30.71
CA ARG A 586 -17.03 3.13 32.07
C ARG A 586 -18.06 3.47 33.15
N LEU A 587 -18.85 4.53 32.94
CA LEU A 587 -19.95 4.91 33.84
C LEU A 587 -20.98 3.78 33.97
N ASN A 588 -21.40 3.21 32.83
CA ASN A 588 -22.38 2.13 32.78
C ASN A 588 -21.87 0.81 33.40
N GLU A 589 -20.60 0.46 33.17
CA GLU A 589 -19.97 -0.70 33.81
C GLU A 589 -19.86 -0.51 35.32
N GLN A 590 -19.52 0.68 35.78
CA GLN A 590 -19.45 0.96 37.21
C GLN A 590 -20.83 0.94 37.88
N ALA A 591 -21.86 1.46 37.21
CA ALA A 591 -23.25 1.36 37.66
C ALA A 591 -23.67 -0.11 37.80
N ARG A 592 -23.35 -0.94 36.80
CA ARG A 592 -23.66 -2.37 36.82
C ARG A 592 -22.99 -3.10 37.99
N ARG A 593 -21.74 -2.77 38.31
CA ARG A 593 -21.00 -3.36 39.45
C ARG A 593 -21.63 -2.98 40.79
N LEU A 594 -22.07 -1.74 40.94
CA LEU A 594 -22.79 -1.26 42.13
C LEU A 594 -24.13 -1.98 42.31
N GLU A 595 -24.93 -2.11 41.24
CA GLU A 595 -26.23 -2.78 41.27
C GLU A 595 -26.16 -4.28 41.60
N SER A 596 -25.03 -4.90 41.26
CA SER A 596 -24.81 -6.34 41.47
C SER A 596 -24.08 -6.64 42.78
N HIS A 597 -23.81 -5.63 43.61
CA HIS A 597 -23.14 -5.79 44.89
C HIS A 597 -24.11 -6.44 45.91
N GLU A 598 -23.60 -7.36 46.75
CA GLU A 598 -24.43 -8.13 47.70
C GLU A 598 -25.19 -7.24 48.69
N ASP A 599 -24.57 -6.17 49.17
CA ASP A 599 -25.16 -5.16 50.07
C ASP A 599 -25.68 -3.90 49.35
N ALA A 600 -26.25 -4.03 48.14
CA ALA A 600 -26.81 -2.89 47.42
C ALA A 600 -28.06 -2.33 48.14
N ASP A 601 -27.91 -1.18 48.78
CA ASP A 601 -28.98 -0.40 49.42
C ASP A 601 -29.47 0.75 48.52
N THR A 602 -30.42 1.54 49.02
CA THR A 602 -30.99 2.68 48.28
C THR A 602 -29.93 3.72 47.88
N GLU A 603 -28.90 3.92 48.70
CA GLU A 603 -27.82 4.86 48.40
C GLU A 603 -26.95 4.35 47.24
N ILE A 604 -26.62 3.05 47.24
CA ILE A 604 -25.88 2.40 46.14
C ILE A 604 -26.69 2.44 44.83
N LEU A 605 -28.00 2.18 44.89
CA LEU A 605 -28.87 2.22 43.72
C LEU A 605 -29.04 3.65 43.17
N ASP A 606 -29.13 4.67 44.03
CA ASP A 606 -29.16 6.08 43.60
C ASP A 606 -27.84 6.48 42.93
N LEU A 607 -26.70 6.07 43.49
CA LEU A 607 -25.39 6.31 42.90
C LEU A 607 -25.26 5.64 41.52
N ALA A 608 -25.75 4.40 41.37
CA ALA A 608 -25.80 3.71 40.09
C ALA A 608 -26.72 4.42 39.07
N ALA A 609 -27.87 4.94 39.51
CA ALA A 609 -28.78 5.71 38.66
C ALA A 609 -28.13 7.02 38.18
N ARG A 610 -27.40 7.72 39.05
CA ARG A 610 -26.65 8.93 38.70
C ARG A 610 -25.56 8.65 37.65
N LEU A 611 -24.82 7.55 37.79
CA LEU A 611 -23.84 7.12 36.79
C LEU A 611 -24.49 6.85 35.43
N ARG A 612 -25.63 6.16 35.38
CA ARG A 612 -26.38 5.92 34.15
C ARG A 612 -26.88 7.22 33.51
N SER A 613 -27.40 8.14 34.32
CA SER A 613 -27.84 9.45 33.84
C SER A 613 -26.68 10.27 33.27
N ALA A 614 -25.52 10.26 33.93
CA ALA A 614 -24.31 10.88 33.42
C ALA A 614 -23.85 10.25 32.09
N GLY A 615 -23.88 8.92 31.99
CA GLY A 615 -23.58 8.21 30.75
C GLY A 615 -24.53 8.60 29.62
N GLY A 616 -25.83 8.64 29.88
CA GLY A 616 -26.83 9.10 28.91
C GLY A 616 -26.62 10.56 28.47
N SER A 617 -26.16 11.43 29.37
CA SER A 617 -25.81 12.82 29.05
C SER A 617 -24.59 12.92 28.14
N LEU A 618 -23.54 12.13 28.39
CA LEU A 618 -22.36 12.07 27.53
C LEU A 618 -22.69 11.55 26.12
N ASP A 619 -23.51 10.50 26.01
CA ASP A 619 -23.97 9.98 24.72
C ASP A 619 -24.81 11.01 23.96
N ALA A 620 -25.73 11.70 24.63
CA ALA A 620 -26.52 12.77 24.03
C ALA A 620 -25.63 13.94 23.56
N HIS A 621 -24.60 14.28 24.34
CA HIS A 621 -23.64 15.31 23.96
C HIS A 621 -22.82 14.90 22.74
N GLY A 622 -22.30 13.67 22.71
CA GLY A 622 -21.56 13.13 21.57
C GLY A 622 -22.40 13.10 20.30
N GLN A 623 -23.65 12.65 20.40
CA GLN A 623 -24.62 12.68 19.31
C GLN A 623 -24.86 14.10 18.78
N SER A 624 -24.99 15.07 19.69
CA SER A 624 -25.17 16.48 19.32
C SER A 624 -23.93 17.08 18.63
N VAL A 625 -22.72 16.74 19.10
CA VAL A 625 -21.45 17.13 18.42
C VAL A 625 -21.40 16.53 17.02
N LEU A 626 -21.67 15.23 16.88
CA LEU A 626 -21.67 14.52 15.61
C LEU A 626 -22.56 15.21 14.57
N VAL A 627 -23.81 15.52 14.94
CA VAL A 627 -24.76 16.22 14.08
C VAL A 627 -24.23 17.59 13.64
N ARG A 628 -23.75 18.42 14.59
CA ARG A 628 -23.20 19.75 14.27
C ARG A 628 -22.02 19.68 13.31
N MET A 629 -21.10 18.74 13.54
CA MET A 629 -19.93 18.58 12.69
C MET A 629 -20.27 17.97 11.32
N TYR A 630 -21.27 17.11 11.25
CA TYR A 630 -21.76 16.58 9.97
C TYR A 630 -22.40 17.65 9.12
N LYS A 631 -23.02 18.68 9.70
CA LYS A 631 -23.57 19.86 9.00
C LYS A 631 -22.50 20.83 8.49
N ASN A 632 -21.20 20.50 8.57
CA ASN A 632 -20.15 21.35 8.00
C ASN A 632 -20.24 21.40 6.46
N ARG A 633 -20.78 22.51 5.94
CA ARG A 633 -20.98 22.80 4.51
C ARG A 633 -19.73 22.72 3.62
N GLU A 634 -18.53 22.76 4.20
CA GLU A 634 -17.25 22.67 3.47
C GLU A 634 -16.91 21.22 3.08
N VAL A 635 -17.51 20.23 3.75
CA VAL A 635 -17.21 18.81 3.52
C VAL A 635 -18.32 18.18 2.68
N LEU A 636 -17.95 17.57 1.56
CA LEU A 636 -18.87 16.80 0.74
C LEU A 636 -18.76 15.32 1.03
N ASP A 637 -19.78 14.80 1.69
CA ASP A 637 -19.88 13.40 2.07
C ASP A 637 -21.35 12.97 2.09
N ILE A 638 -21.74 12.15 1.12
CA ILE A 638 -23.09 11.63 1.02
C ILE A 638 -23.47 10.73 2.19
N MET A 639 -22.51 10.08 2.86
CA MET A 639 -22.80 9.25 4.03
C MET A 639 -23.20 10.11 5.22
N ARG A 640 -22.54 11.26 5.42
CA ARG A 640 -22.95 12.25 6.43
C ARG A 640 -24.33 12.81 6.12
N LEU A 641 -24.59 13.14 4.85
CA LEU A 641 -25.90 13.60 4.43
C LEU A 641 -26.99 12.54 4.66
N ASN A 642 -26.70 11.28 4.31
CA ASN A 642 -27.65 10.20 4.53
C ASN A 642 -27.98 10.03 6.02
N TYR A 643 -26.97 10.09 6.88
CA TYR A 643 -27.15 10.09 8.33
C TYR A 643 -28.03 11.25 8.80
N LEU A 644 -27.76 12.47 8.34
CA LEU A 644 -28.56 13.65 8.69
C LEU A 644 -30.01 13.54 8.21
N MET A 645 -30.26 12.94 7.03
CA MET A 645 -31.61 12.66 6.55
C MET A 645 -32.33 11.63 7.44
N ASP A 646 -31.64 10.56 7.84
CA ASP A 646 -32.22 9.52 8.70
C ASP A 646 -32.48 10.01 10.13
N ALA A 647 -31.71 11.00 10.59
CA ALA A 647 -31.89 11.68 11.87
C ALA A 647 -32.90 12.85 11.84
N ASP A 648 -33.55 13.12 10.70
CA ASP A 648 -34.43 14.28 10.49
C ASP A 648 -33.76 15.64 10.79
N GLU A 649 -32.47 15.78 10.48
CA GLU A 649 -31.66 16.98 10.77
C GLU A 649 -31.57 17.95 9.59
N VAL A 650 -32.10 17.56 8.42
CA VAL A 650 -32.06 18.37 7.19
C VAL A 650 -33.42 18.41 6.51
N SER A 651 -33.68 19.53 5.83
CA SER A 651 -34.80 19.67 4.90
C SER A 651 -34.30 19.69 3.46
N VAL A 652 -35.12 19.19 2.54
CA VAL A 652 -34.78 19.08 1.13
C VAL A 652 -35.88 19.71 0.31
N SER A 653 -35.53 20.55 -0.66
CA SER A 653 -36.48 21.13 -1.60
C SER A 653 -35.94 21.11 -3.02
N LYS A 654 -36.79 20.82 -4.01
CA LYS A 654 -36.39 20.87 -5.42
C LYS A 654 -36.38 22.32 -5.90
N THR A 655 -35.21 22.84 -6.26
CA THR A 655 -35.03 24.24 -6.67
C THR A 655 -34.90 24.41 -8.18
N VAL A 656 -34.43 23.37 -8.89
CA VAL A 656 -34.36 23.33 -10.34
C VAL A 656 -34.97 22.04 -10.85
N ASP A 657 -35.89 22.16 -11.81
CA ASP A 657 -36.57 21.04 -12.44
C ASP A 657 -36.20 20.96 -13.92
N ARG A 658 -35.54 19.85 -14.31
CA ARG A 658 -35.24 19.45 -15.69
C ARG A 658 -34.68 20.58 -16.56
N LYS A 659 -33.78 21.40 -16.01
CA LYS A 659 -33.19 22.52 -16.75
C LYS A 659 -32.35 22.00 -17.92
N PRO A 660 -32.67 22.34 -19.18
CA PRO A 660 -31.89 21.88 -20.32
C PRO A 660 -30.51 22.55 -20.35
N SER A 661 -29.49 21.77 -20.68
CA SER A 661 -28.11 22.19 -20.90
C SER A 661 -27.57 21.59 -22.21
N GLY A 662 -26.72 22.33 -22.92
CA GLY A 662 -26.17 21.90 -24.21
C GLY A 662 -27.14 22.01 -25.40
N LYS A 663 -26.66 21.64 -26.60
CA LYS A 663 -27.42 21.66 -27.87
C LYS A 663 -27.20 20.37 -28.66
N GLY A 664 -28.17 19.99 -29.49
CA GLY A 664 -28.06 18.84 -30.39
C GLY A 664 -27.88 17.51 -29.65
N LYS A 665 -26.93 16.66 -30.12
CA LYS A 665 -26.62 15.35 -29.52
C LYS A 665 -26.01 15.42 -28.10
N GLY A 666 -25.64 16.62 -27.63
CA GLY A 666 -25.13 16.86 -26.27
C GLY A 666 -26.14 17.54 -25.35
N LYS A 667 -27.44 17.49 -25.66
CA LYS A 667 -28.48 18.04 -24.79
C LYS A 667 -28.64 17.13 -23.56
N SER A 668 -28.49 17.70 -22.36
CA SER A 668 -28.77 17.07 -21.08
C SER A 668 -29.76 17.91 -20.28
N PHE A 669 -30.27 17.34 -19.20
CA PHE A 669 -31.22 18.00 -18.30
C PHE A 669 -30.71 17.90 -16.86
N LEU A 670 -30.92 18.95 -16.07
CA LEU A 670 -30.41 19.04 -14.70
C LEU A 670 -31.57 19.31 -13.73
N ASP A 671 -31.66 18.50 -12.69
CA ASP A 671 -32.41 18.80 -11.48
C ASP A 671 -31.44 19.23 -10.38
N VAL A 672 -31.86 20.20 -9.55
CA VAL A 672 -31.13 20.62 -8.36
C VAL A 672 -32.06 20.58 -7.16
N TYR A 673 -31.58 19.98 -6.08
CA TYR A 673 -32.23 19.92 -4.79
C TYR A 673 -31.39 20.69 -3.77
N SER A 674 -31.98 21.69 -3.12
CA SER A 674 -31.36 22.42 -2.02
C SER A 674 -31.53 21.64 -0.73
N ILE A 675 -30.43 21.47 0.00
CA ILE A 675 -30.38 20.82 1.31
C ILE A 675 -30.10 21.89 2.35
N THR A 676 -31.00 22.07 3.30
CA THR A 676 -30.93 23.07 4.37
C THR A 676 -30.90 22.38 5.74
N ASP A 677 -30.28 23.03 6.72
CA ASP A 677 -30.41 22.64 8.11
C ASP A 677 -31.87 22.82 8.54
N ARG A 678 -32.47 21.78 9.14
CA ARG A 678 -33.86 21.84 9.62
C ARG A 678 -34.04 22.81 10.80
N ALA A 679 -32.98 23.10 11.55
CA ALA A 679 -33.04 23.93 12.75
C ALA A 679 -33.21 25.42 12.46
N ASP A 680 -32.57 25.93 11.41
CA ASP A 680 -32.51 27.37 11.10
C ASP A 680 -32.65 27.70 9.60
N ASP A 681 -32.99 26.71 8.76
CA ASP A 681 -33.08 26.79 7.31
C ASP A 681 -31.79 27.24 6.60
N ALA A 682 -30.63 27.19 7.29
CA ALA A 682 -29.36 27.56 6.69
C ALA A 682 -29.02 26.61 5.53
N PRO A 683 -28.61 27.12 4.35
CA PRO A 683 -28.24 26.27 3.24
C PRO A 683 -26.91 25.54 3.55
N LEU A 684 -26.91 24.23 3.32
CA LEU A 684 -25.75 23.36 3.53
C LEU A 684 -25.11 23.00 2.20
N TRP A 685 -25.86 22.32 1.33
CA TRP A 685 -25.37 21.79 0.05
C TRP A 685 -26.47 21.77 -1.02
N GLU A 686 -26.08 21.40 -2.23
CA GLU A 686 -27.01 21.08 -3.30
C GLU A 686 -26.74 19.69 -3.89
N ALA A 687 -27.81 18.92 -4.12
CA ALA A 687 -27.75 17.67 -4.86
C ALA A 687 -28.16 17.90 -6.32
N HIS A 688 -27.27 17.57 -7.25
CA HIS A 688 -27.41 17.76 -8.69
C HIS A 688 -27.67 16.42 -9.35
N PHE A 689 -28.70 16.31 -10.19
CA PHE A 689 -29.01 15.09 -10.93
C PHE A 689 -29.09 15.40 -12.44
N HIS A 690 -28.23 14.75 -13.24
CA HIS A 690 -28.17 14.93 -14.69
C HIS A 690 -28.84 13.78 -15.45
N TYR A 691 -29.62 14.14 -16.48
CA TYR A 691 -30.43 13.23 -17.27
C TYR A 691 -30.20 13.42 -18.77
N ASP A 692 -30.31 12.34 -19.54
CA ASP A 692 -30.22 12.38 -21.01
C ASP A 692 -31.53 12.88 -21.66
N GLN A 693 -32.66 12.72 -20.97
CA GLN A 693 -33.99 13.05 -21.46
C GLN A 693 -34.79 13.86 -20.45
N HIS A 694 -35.63 14.78 -20.96
CA HIS A 694 -36.46 15.66 -20.13
C HIS A 694 -37.46 14.88 -19.27
N ASN A 695 -38.08 13.86 -19.86
CA ASN A 695 -39.11 13.03 -19.25
C ASN A 695 -38.57 11.71 -18.68
N ALA A 696 -37.24 11.62 -18.46
CA ALA A 696 -36.65 10.48 -17.77
C ALA A 696 -37.28 10.34 -16.36
N ALA A 697 -37.44 9.10 -15.89
CA ALA A 697 -37.87 8.88 -14.50
C ALA A 697 -36.82 9.46 -13.52
N PRO A 698 -37.21 9.86 -12.29
CA PRO A 698 -36.29 10.48 -11.33
C PRO A 698 -35.01 9.67 -11.06
N LEU A 699 -35.10 8.34 -10.98
CA LEU A 699 -33.94 7.46 -10.75
C LEU A 699 -33.14 7.12 -12.02
N SER A 700 -33.59 7.57 -13.19
CA SER A 700 -32.88 7.35 -14.47
C SER A 700 -31.88 8.46 -14.79
N PHE A 701 -31.25 9.04 -13.76
CA PHE A 701 -30.12 9.94 -13.97
C PHE A 701 -28.92 9.16 -14.53
N THR A 702 -27.99 9.85 -15.18
CA THR A 702 -26.80 9.24 -15.79
C THR A 702 -25.89 8.60 -14.73
N THR A 703 -25.05 7.62 -15.06
CA THR A 703 -24.23 6.84 -14.10
C THR A 703 -23.28 7.69 -13.22
N ARG A 704 -23.00 8.95 -13.59
CA ARG A 704 -22.32 9.95 -12.74
C ARG A 704 -23.11 11.27 -12.63
N GLY A 705 -24.40 11.18 -12.88
CA GLY A 705 -25.30 12.32 -12.99
C GLY A 705 -25.76 12.82 -11.64
N GLY A 706 -25.84 11.96 -10.62
CA GLY A 706 -26.21 12.33 -9.27
C GLY A 706 -24.98 12.69 -8.45
N HIS A 707 -24.81 13.96 -8.06
CA HIS A 707 -23.74 14.33 -7.15
C HIS A 707 -24.05 15.50 -6.21
N LEU A 708 -23.40 15.51 -5.05
CA LEU A 708 -23.46 16.57 -4.03
C LEU A 708 -22.42 17.66 -4.34
N LYS A 709 -22.81 18.93 -4.20
CA LYS A 709 -21.94 20.09 -4.36
C LYS A 709 -21.99 21.03 -3.16
N THR A 710 -20.86 21.69 -2.90
CA THR A 710 -20.87 22.83 -1.98
C THR A 710 -21.61 23.99 -2.62
N LEU A 711 -22.17 24.89 -1.82
CA LEU A 711 -22.84 26.09 -2.32
C LEU A 711 -21.91 26.95 -3.19
N GLU A 712 -20.62 26.98 -2.87
CA GLU A 712 -19.62 27.70 -3.65
C GLU A 712 -19.39 27.04 -5.01
N GLN A 713 -19.27 25.71 -5.05
CA GLN A 713 -19.15 24.97 -6.32
C GLN A 713 -20.41 25.13 -7.18
N SER A 714 -21.59 25.16 -6.59
CA SER A 714 -22.84 25.39 -7.33
C SER A 714 -22.90 26.78 -7.97
N ARG A 715 -22.28 27.79 -7.35
CA ARG A 715 -22.19 29.17 -7.90
C ARG A 715 -21.14 29.29 -9.02
N ARG A 716 -20.10 28.45 -9.00
CA ARG A 716 -19.04 28.42 -10.01
C ARG A 716 -19.45 27.48 -11.16
N GLY A 717 -19.94 28.03 -12.26
CA GLY A 717 -20.39 27.25 -13.42
C GLY A 717 -19.33 26.29 -14.02
N ILE A 718 -19.75 25.47 -14.99
CA ILE A 718 -18.97 24.40 -15.68
C ILE A 718 -17.57 24.85 -16.16
N GLU A 719 -17.36 26.14 -16.44
CA GLU A 719 -16.07 26.70 -16.88
C GLU A 719 -15.02 26.83 -15.76
N SER A 720 -15.40 26.72 -14.49
CA SER A 720 -14.46 26.68 -13.36
C SER A 720 -13.89 25.27 -13.17
N GLN A 721 -14.75 24.24 -13.18
CA GLN A 721 -14.32 22.84 -13.06
C GLN A 721 -13.38 22.42 -14.19
N ARG A 722 -13.64 22.89 -15.41
CA ARG A 722 -12.79 22.63 -16.58
C ARG A 722 -11.41 23.32 -16.50
N ARG A 723 -11.29 24.43 -15.75
CA ARG A 723 -10.01 25.11 -15.48
C ARG A 723 -9.19 24.37 -14.43
N ASP A 724 -9.84 23.80 -13.42
CA ASP A 724 -9.18 23.00 -12.38
C ASP A 724 -8.65 21.67 -12.95
N GLU A 725 -9.39 21.03 -13.87
CA GLU A 725 -8.92 19.86 -14.65
C GLU A 725 -7.72 20.20 -15.55
N GLN A 726 -7.70 21.39 -16.17
CA GLN A 726 -6.58 21.85 -17.01
C GLN A 726 -5.34 22.27 -16.21
N ALA A 727 -5.49 22.58 -14.91
CA ALA A 727 -4.41 22.97 -14.02
C ALA A 727 -3.64 21.78 -13.42
N GLY A 728 -4.02 20.53 -13.74
CA GLY A 728 -3.32 19.33 -13.27
C GLY A 728 -3.44 19.06 -11.77
N LEU A 729 -4.38 19.71 -11.09
CA LEU A 729 -4.70 19.40 -9.69
C LEU A 729 -5.32 17.99 -9.63
N PRO A 730 -4.81 17.08 -8.78
CA PRO A 730 -5.36 15.73 -8.68
C PRO A 730 -6.83 15.79 -8.23
N HIS A 731 -7.72 15.50 -9.16
CA HIS A 731 -9.16 15.47 -8.91
C HIS A 731 -9.58 14.05 -8.52
N VAL A 732 -9.31 13.62 -7.28
CA VAL A 732 -9.80 12.31 -6.80
C VAL A 732 -10.54 12.44 -5.47
N ALA A 733 -11.87 12.50 -5.58
CA ALA A 733 -12.83 11.83 -4.70
C ALA A 733 -14.25 11.91 -5.33
N ILE A 734 -14.40 11.46 -6.58
CA ILE A 734 -15.70 11.50 -7.30
C ILE A 734 -16.78 10.73 -6.54
N TRP A 735 -16.43 9.63 -5.87
CA TRP A 735 -17.41 8.76 -5.23
C TRP A 735 -18.05 9.34 -3.96
N ARG A 736 -17.32 10.11 -3.13
CA ARG A 736 -17.89 10.71 -1.90
C ARG A 736 -19.04 11.67 -2.17
N GLN A 737 -19.04 12.21 -3.39
CA GLN A 737 -20.01 13.15 -3.88
C GLN A 737 -21.06 12.47 -4.75
N THR A 738 -20.95 11.18 -5.11
CA THR A 738 -21.86 10.54 -6.06
C THR A 738 -23.02 9.83 -5.35
N PHE A 739 -24.25 10.15 -5.74
CA PHE A 739 -25.45 9.52 -5.18
C PHE A 739 -25.69 8.14 -5.79
N ASP A 740 -26.08 7.19 -4.94
CA ASP A 740 -26.74 5.97 -5.39
C ASP A 740 -28.26 6.17 -5.54
N GLY A 741 -28.93 5.18 -6.11
CA GLY A 741 -30.38 5.23 -6.32
C GLY A 741 -31.19 5.33 -5.02
N LYS A 742 -30.70 4.77 -3.91
CA LYS A 742 -31.42 4.75 -2.64
C LYS A 742 -31.34 6.11 -1.94
N THR A 743 -30.15 6.67 -1.79
CA THR A 743 -29.95 8.01 -1.22
C THR A 743 -30.59 9.08 -2.11
N ALA A 744 -30.54 8.92 -3.44
CA ALA A 744 -31.30 9.77 -4.35
C ALA A 744 -32.81 9.67 -4.11
N SER A 745 -33.35 8.45 -3.90
CA SER A 745 -34.76 8.25 -3.57
C SER A 745 -35.17 8.96 -2.28
N LYS A 746 -34.32 8.94 -1.23
CA LYS A 746 -34.56 9.70 0.01
C LYS A 746 -34.64 11.20 -0.24
N ILE A 747 -33.70 11.75 -1.02
CA ILE A 747 -33.71 13.16 -1.44
C ILE A 747 -35.02 13.50 -2.17
N PHE A 748 -35.47 12.64 -3.09
CA PHE A 748 -36.70 12.86 -3.84
C PHE A 748 -37.94 12.78 -2.95
N ALA A 749 -37.97 11.84 -2.00
CA ALA A 749 -39.08 11.68 -1.04
C ALA A 749 -39.19 12.90 -0.12
N LEU A 750 -38.10 13.32 0.51
CA LEU A 750 -38.07 14.51 1.38
C LEU A 750 -38.50 15.78 0.65
N ALA A 751 -38.07 15.93 -0.61
CA ALA A 751 -38.48 17.06 -1.45
C ALA A 751 -39.96 17.01 -1.87
N SER A 752 -40.57 15.83 -1.88
CA SER A 752 -41.99 15.63 -2.23
C SER A 752 -42.91 15.86 -1.02
N GLU A 753 -42.46 15.48 0.18
CA GLU A 753 -43.18 15.73 1.44
C GLU A 753 -43.18 17.22 1.83
N ALA A 754 -42.14 17.99 1.47
CA ALA A 754 -42.07 19.44 1.67
C ALA A 754 -42.92 20.28 0.68
N GLY A 755 -43.77 19.63 -0.12
CA GLY A 755 -44.37 20.20 -1.32
C GLY A 755 -45.81 20.70 -1.24
N VAL A 756 -46.26 21.39 -0.18
CA VAL A 756 -47.36 22.38 -0.26
C VAL A 756 -47.21 23.49 0.80
N PRO A 757 -46.62 24.65 0.47
CA PRO A 757 -47.05 25.91 1.06
C PRO A 757 -48.16 26.48 0.15
N SER A 758 -49.39 26.49 0.65
CA SER A 758 -50.50 27.23 0.05
C SER A 758 -50.09 28.70 -0.05
N ARG A 759 -49.99 29.26 -1.26
CA ARG A 759 -49.99 30.71 -1.42
C ARG A 759 -51.34 31.24 -0.97
N PRO A 760 -51.42 32.23 -0.06
CA PRO A 760 -52.66 32.94 0.17
C PRO A 760 -52.95 33.82 -1.05
N GLU A 761 -54.15 33.69 -1.61
CA GLU A 761 -54.79 34.74 -2.41
C GLU A 761 -55.37 35.82 -1.51
#